data_AF-A0A2H6J249-F1
#
_entry.id   AF-A0A2H6J249-F1
#
_cell.length_a   1.000
_cell.length_b   1.000
_cell.length_c   1.000
_cell.angle_alpha   90.00
_cell.angle_beta   90.00
_cell.angle_gamma   90.00
#
_symmetry.space_group_name_H-M   'P 1'
#
loop_
_entity.id
_entity.type
_entity.pdbx_description
1 polymer ?
#
loop_
_entity_poly.entity_id
_entity_poly.type
_entity_poly.pdbx_seq_one_letter_code
_entity_poly.pdbx_strand_id
1 'polypeptide(L)'
;MEGWGDVYFHRDPLWSSADIDAIAIDMYWPLSDWRDGEAHADRLAGAPSIYDFDYLKGNIFGGEGHDWFYASDADRNAQTRTPITDGAHAKPWVFRFKDIRSWWRNQHFNRPGGAEAATPTPWVPESKPIWFTELGCPAVDKGSNQPNVFIDPKSSESQTPYFSRTTRDDLIQRRYIQSFYDFFDSSHPEYIAGSNPASSAYSGEMVDITHLYVYTWDARPYPAFPLALDVWSDGGNWEFGHWLTGRAAGGPVPAVVAQILNDYGFARYSAAQLTGHLDGYVIDRIMSAREALQSLELAFFFDSYESGGLIQFKHRGAGGTAAQLIADDLVDRGRERELFEVTRGQETELPLSAKLTYIDGNTEYRQAAVEARRLAVRSERVSTASVPVVMAQAQAQAMAESWLQEAWTARQRAAFALPPSRMALEPTDLVSLQVENQTLPLRIVEMREGADKELEARSIEPEVFTALRTPLRNAPQSTPAVFGQALAAFMDLPLLRGDEVTHAGYVAAYQSPWPGAVAFYRSPESTGFVVKALATAPATLGVSEQEFFFGPASRFDRANICRVRLDNGELQSVTELALLGGANTVAIENTAGDWEVFQFQEATLVAPSTYELSVLLRGQAGTEKAMGSPVPAGARFVFLDSAVAQVDMTVDEIALDFNWKYGPISRDIGHASFQDQLRSFSGLGLRPFSPVHVQAAPAGNDVVISWIRRTRLGGDSWDTSEVPLAEDSERYEVDILDGALVKRTIASGAPSVTYSESDQIADWGSSQSTYNINVYQLSAAYGRGQRREAQIHV
;
A
#
# COMPACT_ATOMS: atom_id res chain seq x y z
N MET A 1 -3.99 -35.76 31.48
CA MET A 1 -2.90 -36.59 30.96
C MET A 1 -2.76 -37.82 31.86
N GLU A 2 -3.36 -38.94 31.50
CA GLU A 2 -2.89 -40.24 31.97
C GLU A 2 -2.03 -40.81 30.84
N GLY A 3 -0.74 -40.98 31.09
CA GLY A 3 0.16 -41.63 30.14
C GLY A 3 1.58 -41.09 30.19
N TRP A 4 2.42 -41.79 30.95
CA TRP A 4 3.89 -41.75 30.96
C TRP A 4 4.45 -40.42 31.46
N GLY A 5 4.94 -40.38 32.71
CA GLY A 5 5.54 -39.20 33.37
C GLY A 5 6.87 -38.75 32.77
N ASP A 6 7.04 -38.92 31.46
CA ASP A 6 8.25 -38.71 30.71
C ASP A 6 8.57 -37.22 30.58
N VAL A 7 9.81 -36.85 30.88
CA VAL A 7 10.34 -35.51 30.62
C VAL A 7 11.55 -35.64 29.69
N TYR A 8 11.51 -35.00 28.54
CA TYR A 8 12.64 -35.00 27.62
C TYR A 8 12.95 -33.61 27.11
N PHE A 9 14.25 -33.29 27.09
CA PHE A 9 14.76 -32.03 26.54
C PHE A 9 15.28 -32.25 25.12
N HIS A 10 14.35 -32.51 24.19
CA HIS A 10 14.69 -32.91 22.81
C HIS A 10 15.48 -31.86 22.01
N ARG A 11 15.37 -30.57 22.40
CA ARG A 11 16.06 -29.46 21.72
C ARG A 11 17.45 -29.19 22.26
N ASP A 12 17.83 -29.75 23.41
CA ASP A 12 19.14 -29.50 24.02
C ASP A 12 20.32 -29.83 23.09
N PRO A 13 20.34 -30.92 22.29
CA PRO A 13 21.44 -31.17 21.37
C PRO A 13 21.63 -30.05 20.34
N LEU A 14 20.54 -29.45 19.84
CA LEU A 14 20.60 -28.31 18.93
C LEU A 14 21.09 -27.07 19.67
N TRP A 15 20.44 -26.75 20.79
CA TRP A 15 20.74 -25.57 21.59
C TRP A 15 22.09 -25.62 22.31
N SER A 16 22.75 -26.77 22.39
CA SER A 16 24.10 -26.90 22.92
C SER A 16 25.19 -26.85 21.84
N SER A 17 24.82 -26.87 20.55
CA SER A 17 25.79 -26.79 19.45
C SER A 17 26.59 -25.49 19.49
N ALA A 18 27.89 -25.53 19.21
CA ALA A 18 28.71 -24.32 19.13
C ALA A 18 28.32 -23.40 17.96
N ASP A 19 27.58 -23.91 16.96
CA ASP A 19 27.11 -23.16 15.79
C ASP A 19 25.79 -22.40 16.02
N ILE A 20 25.23 -22.46 17.22
CA ILE A 20 23.97 -21.79 17.59
C ILE A 20 24.28 -20.75 18.67
N ASP A 21 23.97 -19.48 18.43
CA ASP A 21 24.35 -18.41 19.37
C ASP A 21 23.28 -18.10 20.43
N ALA A 22 22.01 -18.46 20.17
CA ALA A 22 20.88 -18.10 21.05
C ALA A 22 19.77 -19.16 21.08
N ILE A 23 18.89 -19.04 22.08
CA ILE A 23 17.67 -19.82 22.23
C ILE A 23 16.48 -18.99 21.73
N ALA A 24 15.98 -19.32 20.54
CA ALA A 24 14.81 -18.66 19.97
C ALA A 24 13.50 -19.27 20.52
N ILE A 25 12.60 -18.41 21.00
CA ILE A 25 11.28 -18.80 21.54
C ILE A 25 10.19 -17.92 20.93
N ASP A 26 9.15 -18.54 20.40
CA ASP A 26 7.90 -17.86 20.07
C ASP A 26 7.07 -17.68 21.36
N MET A 27 6.76 -16.43 21.67
CA MET A 27 6.38 -15.96 23.01
C MET A 27 4.92 -15.50 23.07
N TYR A 28 4.05 -16.46 23.40
CA TYR A 28 2.59 -16.28 23.49
C TYR A 28 2.02 -16.68 24.86
N TRP A 29 2.68 -16.26 25.94
CA TRP A 29 2.29 -16.65 27.30
C TRP A 29 1.05 -15.93 27.82
N PRO A 30 0.04 -16.63 28.33
CA PRO A 30 -1.08 -16.00 29.02
C PRO A 30 -0.59 -15.12 30.17
N LEU A 31 -0.95 -13.84 30.14
CA LEU A 31 -0.65 -12.86 31.20
C LEU A 31 -1.90 -12.50 32.02
N SER A 32 -3.04 -13.07 31.69
CA SER A 32 -4.30 -12.83 32.41
C SER A 32 -5.24 -14.03 32.37
N ASP A 33 -6.20 -14.05 33.29
CA ASP A 33 -7.38 -14.95 33.30
C ASP A 33 -8.64 -14.11 33.58
N TRP A 34 -8.73 -12.98 32.87
CA TRP A 34 -9.72 -11.93 33.12
C TRP A 34 -11.11 -12.30 32.59
N ARG A 35 -12.16 -11.87 33.28
CA ARG A 35 -13.57 -12.14 32.93
C ARG A 35 -14.41 -10.88 33.08
N ASP A 36 -15.64 -10.91 32.58
CA ASP A 36 -16.56 -9.80 32.80
C ASP A 36 -17.08 -9.81 34.26
N GLY A 37 -17.36 -8.61 34.78
CA GLY A 37 -17.85 -8.41 36.14
C GLY A 37 -16.76 -8.41 37.21
N GLU A 38 -17.17 -8.28 38.47
CA GLU A 38 -16.24 -8.04 39.59
C GLU A 38 -15.95 -9.30 40.44
N ALA A 39 -16.62 -10.42 40.13
CA ALA A 39 -16.63 -11.62 40.98
C ALA A 39 -15.54 -12.65 40.61
N HIS A 40 -14.74 -12.40 39.57
CA HIS A 40 -13.70 -13.32 39.13
C HIS A 40 -12.44 -13.23 40.01
N ALA A 41 -11.67 -14.32 40.06
CA ALA A 41 -10.56 -14.51 41.00
C ALA A 41 -9.51 -13.39 40.95
N ASP A 42 -9.13 -12.92 39.76
CA ASP A 42 -8.12 -11.89 39.56
C ASP A 42 -8.56 -10.53 40.11
N ARG A 43 -9.84 -10.18 39.92
CA ARG A 43 -10.40 -8.95 40.48
C ARG A 43 -10.49 -9.02 41.99
N LEU A 44 -10.94 -10.15 42.53
CA LEU A 44 -10.98 -10.41 43.97
C LEU A 44 -9.58 -10.44 44.61
N ALA A 45 -8.55 -10.82 43.85
CA ALA A 45 -7.15 -10.76 44.27
C ALA A 45 -6.57 -9.34 44.28
N GLY A 46 -7.34 -8.34 43.82
CA GLY A 46 -6.98 -6.93 43.90
C GLY A 46 -6.51 -6.28 42.59
N ALA A 47 -6.46 -7.02 41.48
CA ALA A 47 -6.12 -6.42 40.18
C ALA A 47 -7.21 -5.40 39.77
N PRO A 48 -6.86 -4.13 39.50
CA PRO A 48 -7.85 -3.09 39.21
C PRO A 48 -8.40 -3.19 37.78
N SER A 49 -7.63 -3.77 36.86
CA SER A 49 -7.98 -3.89 35.44
C SER A 49 -7.12 -4.94 34.76
N ILE A 50 -7.59 -5.47 33.63
CA ILE A 50 -6.77 -6.28 32.71
C ILE A 50 -5.60 -5.50 32.10
N TYR A 51 -5.70 -4.18 32.01
CA TYR A 51 -4.67 -3.31 31.44
C TYR A 51 -3.58 -2.91 32.44
N ASP A 52 -3.68 -3.36 33.68
CA ASP A 52 -2.78 -3.01 34.77
C ASP A 52 -1.40 -3.67 34.57
N PHE A 53 -0.34 -2.87 34.64
CA PHE A 53 1.01 -3.38 34.40
C PHE A 53 1.49 -4.32 35.49
N ASP A 54 1.18 -4.06 36.75
CA ASP A 54 1.62 -4.93 37.84
C ASP A 54 0.94 -6.30 37.75
N TYR A 55 -0.35 -6.32 37.37
CA TYR A 55 -1.07 -7.54 37.05
C TYR A 55 -0.43 -8.31 35.88
N LEU A 56 -0.18 -7.65 34.74
CA LEU A 56 0.38 -8.33 33.56
C LEU A 56 1.84 -8.78 33.78
N LYS A 57 2.70 -7.90 34.32
CA LYS A 57 4.11 -8.21 34.65
C LYS A 57 4.20 -9.30 35.71
N GLY A 58 3.36 -9.25 36.74
CA GLY A 58 3.28 -10.27 37.80
C GLY A 58 2.96 -11.66 37.27
N ASN A 59 2.29 -11.75 36.13
CA ASN A 59 2.01 -13.00 35.46
C ASN A 59 3.12 -13.45 34.50
N ILE A 60 4.23 -12.75 34.24
CA ILE A 60 5.28 -13.26 33.32
C ILE A 60 5.95 -14.53 33.89
N PHE A 61 6.35 -14.49 35.16
CA PHE A 61 6.79 -15.66 35.94
C PHE A 61 5.77 -16.01 37.02
N GLY A 62 4.50 -16.06 36.62
CA GLY A 62 3.36 -16.40 37.47
C GLY A 62 2.14 -16.84 36.65
N GLY A 63 1.04 -17.14 37.33
CA GLY A 63 -0.25 -17.42 36.67
C GLY A 63 -0.31 -18.73 35.89
N GLU A 64 -1.15 -18.77 34.85
CA GLU A 64 -1.33 -19.94 34.00
C GLU A 64 -0.02 -20.32 33.29
N GLY A 65 0.40 -21.58 33.39
CA GLY A 65 1.65 -22.08 32.79
C GLY A 65 2.90 -21.90 33.64
N HIS A 66 2.77 -21.27 34.82
CA HIS A 66 3.83 -21.18 35.82
C HIS A 66 3.34 -21.69 37.20
N ASP A 67 2.36 -21.03 37.79
CA ASP A 67 1.86 -21.39 39.11
C ASP A 67 0.83 -22.51 39.04
N TRP A 68 -0.02 -22.47 38.01
CA TRP A 68 -1.16 -23.36 37.85
C TRP A 68 -1.52 -23.61 36.39
N PHE A 69 -2.40 -24.59 36.15
CA PHE A 69 -3.04 -24.89 34.87
C PHE A 69 -4.51 -25.30 35.07
N TYR A 70 -5.30 -25.32 34.01
CA TYR A 70 -6.65 -25.87 34.02
C TYR A 70 -6.65 -27.32 33.51
N ALA A 71 -7.19 -28.25 34.31
CA ALA A 71 -7.24 -29.67 33.95
C ALA A 71 -8.36 -30.01 32.95
N SER A 72 -9.37 -29.13 32.84
CA SER A 72 -10.50 -29.25 31.92
C SER A 72 -11.12 -27.88 31.60
N ASP A 73 -11.97 -27.82 30.57
CA ASP A 73 -12.76 -26.61 30.28
C ASP A 73 -13.75 -26.28 31.40
N ALA A 74 -14.25 -27.27 32.12
CA ALA A 74 -15.11 -27.06 33.28
C ALA A 74 -14.35 -26.34 34.41
N ASP A 75 -13.10 -26.75 34.65
CA ASP A 75 -12.22 -26.08 35.61
C ASP A 75 -11.89 -24.66 35.16
N ARG A 76 -11.63 -24.46 33.86
CA ARG A 76 -11.44 -23.11 33.30
C ARG A 76 -12.68 -22.25 33.53
N ASN A 77 -13.88 -22.74 33.26
CA ASN A 77 -15.11 -21.98 33.47
C ASN A 77 -15.36 -21.63 34.94
N ALA A 78 -14.98 -22.52 35.87
CA ALA A 78 -15.13 -22.32 37.32
C ALA A 78 -13.96 -21.57 37.98
N GLN A 79 -12.88 -21.26 37.25
CA GLN A 79 -11.59 -20.80 37.79
C GLN A 79 -10.97 -21.78 38.82
N THR A 80 -11.15 -23.08 38.64
CA THR A 80 -10.49 -24.12 39.44
C THR A 80 -9.04 -24.32 38.98
N ARG A 81 -8.14 -23.53 39.55
CA ARG A 81 -6.70 -23.50 39.20
C ARG A 81 -5.95 -24.66 39.86
N THR A 82 -5.39 -25.57 39.07
CA THR A 82 -4.60 -26.71 39.57
C THR A 82 -3.12 -26.34 39.65
N PRO A 83 -2.45 -26.41 40.82
CA PRO A 83 -1.03 -26.05 40.94
C PRO A 83 -0.10 -26.92 40.09
N ILE A 84 0.91 -26.32 39.46
CA ILE A 84 1.97 -27.05 38.75
C ILE A 84 3.05 -27.47 39.76
N THR A 85 3.19 -28.78 39.98
CA THR A 85 4.16 -29.36 40.93
C THR A 85 4.90 -30.54 40.28
N ASP A 86 6.09 -30.87 40.81
CA ASP A 86 6.90 -32.03 40.40
C ASP A 86 6.99 -33.09 41.52
N GLY A 87 6.06 -33.03 42.48
CA GLY A 87 5.97 -33.95 43.61
C GLY A 87 7.32 -34.25 44.26
N ALA A 88 7.76 -35.52 44.13
CA ALA A 88 8.95 -36.06 44.80
C ALA A 88 10.29 -35.47 44.32
N HIS A 89 10.37 -34.92 43.10
CA HIS A 89 11.62 -34.43 42.52
C HIS A 89 11.86 -32.94 42.76
N ALA A 90 10.84 -32.20 43.21
CA ALA A 90 10.90 -30.78 43.56
C ALA A 90 11.51 -29.86 42.47
N LYS A 91 11.38 -30.22 41.18
CA LYS A 91 11.78 -29.38 40.03
C LYS A 91 10.56 -29.03 39.16
N PRO A 92 9.55 -28.29 39.68
CA PRO A 92 8.33 -27.96 38.94
C PRO A 92 8.57 -27.21 37.63
N TRP A 93 9.71 -26.52 37.51
CA TRP A 93 10.10 -25.80 36.29
C TRP A 93 10.14 -26.67 35.04
N VAL A 94 10.34 -27.98 35.14
CA VAL A 94 10.32 -28.89 33.97
C VAL A 94 8.93 -28.97 33.31
N PHE A 95 7.87 -28.61 34.05
CA PHE A 95 6.48 -28.59 33.57
C PHE A 95 5.93 -27.17 33.35
N ARG A 96 6.70 -26.14 33.70
CA ARG A 96 6.29 -24.73 33.59
C ARG A 96 6.87 -24.14 32.31
N PHE A 97 6.06 -24.07 31.25
CA PHE A 97 6.54 -23.52 29.97
C PHE A 97 6.97 -22.04 30.04
N LYS A 98 6.56 -21.33 31.10
CA LYS A 98 6.95 -19.94 31.36
C LYS A 98 8.21 -19.79 32.21
N ASP A 99 8.64 -20.85 32.89
CA ASP A 99 9.79 -20.81 33.81
C ASP A 99 11.12 -20.97 33.06
N ILE A 100 11.30 -20.14 32.02
CA ILE A 100 12.54 -20.10 31.22
C ILE A 100 13.74 -19.73 32.08
N ARG A 101 13.52 -19.03 33.20
CA ARG A 101 14.57 -18.66 34.15
C ARG A 101 15.14 -19.88 34.86
N SER A 102 14.29 -20.74 35.39
CA SER A 102 14.76 -21.97 36.00
C SER A 102 15.29 -22.94 34.94
N TRP A 103 14.63 -23.05 33.79
CA TRP A 103 15.14 -23.84 32.67
C TRP A 103 16.57 -23.42 32.29
N TRP A 104 16.79 -22.13 32.03
CA TRP A 104 18.09 -21.59 31.60
C TRP A 104 19.21 -21.77 32.63
N ARG A 105 18.90 -21.68 33.93
CA ARG A 105 19.87 -21.78 35.04
C ARG A 105 20.20 -23.20 35.50
N ASN A 106 19.38 -24.20 35.15
CA ASN A 106 19.52 -25.53 35.72
C ASN A 106 20.11 -26.51 34.72
N GLN A 107 20.82 -27.51 35.24
CA GLN A 107 21.25 -28.65 34.46
C GLN A 107 20.02 -29.50 34.10
N HIS A 108 19.92 -29.91 32.84
CA HIS A 108 18.79 -30.70 32.34
C HIS A 108 19.08 -32.20 32.43
N PHE A 109 18.07 -32.96 32.86
CA PHE A 109 18.11 -34.41 32.96
C PHE A 109 16.80 -34.99 32.41
N ASN A 110 16.88 -35.87 31.40
CA ASN A 110 15.70 -36.57 30.90
C ASN A 110 15.13 -37.50 31.98
N ARG A 111 13.82 -37.78 31.92
CA ARG A 111 13.10 -38.66 32.84
C ARG A 111 12.29 -39.74 32.12
N PRO A 112 12.91 -40.69 31.41
CA PRO A 112 12.18 -41.80 30.78
C PRO A 112 11.43 -42.60 31.86
N GLY A 113 10.13 -42.81 31.69
CA GLY A 113 9.26 -43.45 32.68
C GLY A 113 9.06 -42.65 33.96
N GLY A 114 9.38 -41.35 33.98
CA GLY A 114 9.29 -40.48 35.16
C GLY A 114 10.47 -40.52 36.13
N ALA A 115 11.52 -41.30 35.86
CA ALA A 115 12.72 -41.36 36.69
C ALA A 115 13.88 -40.57 36.06
N GLU A 116 14.48 -39.66 36.82
CA GLU A 116 15.61 -38.84 36.36
C GLU A 116 16.83 -39.68 35.96
N ALA A 117 17.34 -39.44 34.75
CA ALA A 117 18.52 -40.09 34.22
C ALA A 117 19.77 -39.70 35.01
N ALA A 118 20.74 -40.62 35.13
CA ALA A 118 21.98 -40.37 35.86
C ALA A 118 22.91 -39.35 35.16
N THR A 119 22.76 -39.18 33.85
CA THR A 119 23.59 -38.29 33.03
C THR A 119 22.73 -37.13 32.54
N PRO A 120 23.24 -35.88 32.63
CA PRO A 120 22.52 -34.74 32.08
C PRO A 120 22.53 -34.76 30.55
N THR A 121 21.66 -33.95 29.96
CA THR A 121 21.74 -33.64 28.53
C THR A 121 22.99 -32.78 28.23
N PRO A 122 23.32 -32.54 26.96
CA PRO A 122 24.42 -31.65 26.58
C PRO A 122 24.23 -30.17 26.99
N TRP A 123 23.05 -29.76 27.47
CA TRP A 123 22.79 -28.39 27.87
C TRP A 123 23.77 -27.94 28.96
N VAL A 124 24.35 -26.76 28.77
CA VAL A 124 25.17 -26.10 29.78
C VAL A 124 24.35 -24.92 30.32
N PRO A 125 24.10 -24.87 31.64
CA PRO A 125 23.38 -23.76 32.25
C PRO A 125 23.97 -22.41 31.85
N GLU A 126 23.08 -21.46 31.60
CA GLU A 126 23.42 -20.07 31.28
C GLU A 126 24.25 -19.87 30.00
N SER A 127 24.44 -20.91 29.19
CA SER A 127 25.43 -20.89 28.10
C SER A 127 25.07 -19.95 26.94
N LYS A 128 23.79 -19.61 26.76
CA LYS A 128 23.31 -18.79 25.62
C LYS A 128 22.18 -17.85 26.01
N PRO A 129 22.07 -16.65 25.42
CA PRO A 129 20.92 -15.78 25.61
C PRO A 129 19.65 -16.35 24.97
N ILE A 130 18.52 -15.88 25.46
CA ILE A 130 17.18 -16.16 24.95
C ILE A 130 16.71 -14.97 24.11
N TRP A 131 16.22 -15.27 22.92
CA TRP A 131 15.58 -14.33 22.01
C TRP A 131 14.10 -14.66 21.92
N PHE A 132 13.24 -13.64 21.91
CA PHE A 132 11.82 -13.83 21.60
C PHE A 132 11.61 -13.52 20.13
N THR A 133 11.45 -14.57 19.31
CA THR A 133 11.36 -14.48 17.85
C THR A 133 9.97 -14.06 17.37
N GLU A 134 8.96 -14.31 18.18
CA GLU A 134 7.62 -13.76 18.01
C GLU A 134 7.11 -13.35 19.39
N LEU A 135 6.64 -12.12 19.56
CA LEU A 135 6.04 -11.64 20.80
C LEU A 135 4.76 -10.89 20.47
N GLY A 136 3.65 -11.22 21.10
CA GLY A 136 2.43 -10.43 20.97
C GLY A 136 1.18 -11.14 21.45
N CYS A 137 0.06 -10.44 21.37
CA CYS A 137 -1.28 -11.00 21.53
C CYS A 137 -2.22 -10.39 20.48
N PRO A 138 -3.36 -11.02 20.18
CA PRO A 138 -4.33 -10.44 19.26
C PRO A 138 -4.90 -9.14 19.84
N ALA A 139 -5.21 -8.16 18.97
CA ALA A 139 -5.82 -6.88 19.35
C ALA A 139 -7.33 -7.01 19.58
N VAL A 140 -7.70 -7.90 20.51
CA VAL A 140 -9.08 -8.24 20.87
C VAL A 140 -9.22 -8.13 22.37
N ASP A 141 -10.38 -7.74 22.88
CA ASP A 141 -10.63 -7.73 24.32
C ASP A 141 -10.25 -9.08 24.93
N LYS A 142 -9.47 -9.02 26.02
CA LYS A 142 -8.90 -10.19 26.69
C LYS A 142 -7.89 -10.98 25.85
N GLY A 143 -7.24 -10.35 24.87
CA GLY A 143 -6.18 -10.96 24.06
C GLY A 143 -5.04 -11.58 24.88
N SER A 144 -4.72 -11.00 26.05
CA SER A 144 -3.74 -11.51 27.00
C SER A 144 -4.14 -12.80 27.72
N ASN A 145 -5.42 -13.22 27.66
CA ASN A 145 -5.87 -14.50 28.24
C ASN A 145 -5.39 -15.71 27.41
N GLN A 146 -5.25 -15.53 26.09
CA GLN A 146 -4.83 -16.60 25.19
C GLN A 146 -4.07 -15.98 24.00
N PRO A 147 -2.81 -15.55 24.20
CA PRO A 147 -2.10 -14.75 23.20
C PRO A 147 -1.78 -15.48 21.90
N ASN A 148 -1.81 -16.81 21.90
CA ASN A 148 -1.44 -17.66 20.77
C ASN A 148 -2.54 -17.83 19.73
N VAL A 149 -3.79 -17.39 19.99
CA VAL A 149 -4.90 -17.55 19.04
C VAL A 149 -5.11 -16.32 18.19
N PHE A 150 -5.65 -16.54 16.99
CA PHE A 150 -6.02 -15.49 16.04
C PHE A 150 -7.36 -15.84 15.39
N ILE A 151 -8.03 -14.82 14.85
CA ILE A 151 -9.30 -14.97 14.15
C ILE A 151 -9.03 -14.91 12.65
N ASP A 152 -9.23 -16.04 11.96
CA ASP A 152 -9.20 -16.13 10.51
C ASP A 152 -10.34 -17.04 10.04
N PRO A 153 -11.41 -16.50 9.43
CA PRO A 153 -12.53 -17.29 8.93
C PRO A 153 -12.16 -18.42 7.95
N LYS A 154 -10.96 -18.40 7.37
CA LYS A 154 -10.45 -19.41 6.43
C LYS A 154 -9.64 -20.51 7.13
N SER A 155 -9.31 -20.37 8.41
CA SER A 155 -8.49 -21.31 9.18
C SER A 155 -9.34 -22.19 10.10
N SER A 156 -9.05 -23.49 10.15
CA SER A 156 -9.63 -24.40 11.16
C SER A 156 -9.12 -24.12 12.58
N GLU A 157 -8.00 -23.41 12.72
CA GLU A 157 -7.40 -23.02 14.00
C GLU A 157 -7.91 -21.67 14.51
N SER A 158 -8.90 -21.07 13.85
CA SER A 158 -9.46 -19.76 14.22
C SER A 158 -10.19 -19.83 15.56
N GLN A 159 -9.67 -19.12 16.55
CA GLN A 159 -10.22 -19.06 17.90
C GLN A 159 -10.23 -17.63 18.44
N THR A 160 -11.19 -17.36 19.32
CA THR A 160 -11.22 -16.12 20.11
C THR A 160 -10.56 -16.37 21.45
N PRO A 161 -9.86 -15.38 22.04
CA PRO A 161 -9.28 -15.56 23.36
C PRO A 161 -10.34 -15.95 24.40
N TYR A 162 -9.96 -16.73 25.41
CA TYR A 162 -10.89 -17.18 26.43
C TYR A 162 -11.69 -16.02 27.05
N PHE A 163 -13.02 -16.19 27.07
CA PHE A 163 -14.00 -15.23 27.61
C PHE A 163 -14.08 -13.89 26.87
N SER A 164 -13.41 -13.74 25.73
CA SER A 164 -13.46 -12.55 24.88
C SER A 164 -14.87 -12.32 24.32
N ARG A 165 -15.24 -11.04 24.17
CA ARG A 165 -16.47 -10.63 23.48
C ARG A 165 -16.22 -10.38 21.99
N THR A 166 -15.01 -10.61 21.51
CA THR A 166 -14.59 -10.35 20.13
C THR A 166 -14.79 -8.89 19.74
N THR A 167 -14.33 -7.99 20.61
CA THR A 167 -14.29 -6.54 20.36
C THR A 167 -12.84 -6.12 20.17
N ARG A 168 -12.58 -5.21 19.21
CA ARG A 168 -11.21 -4.74 18.95
C ARG A 168 -10.68 -3.98 20.17
N ASP A 169 -9.47 -4.31 20.58
CA ASP A 169 -8.79 -3.71 21.72
C ASP A 169 -7.29 -3.59 21.44
N ASP A 170 -6.88 -2.42 20.94
CA ASP A 170 -5.47 -2.16 20.64
C ASP A 170 -4.66 -1.89 21.92
N LEU A 171 -5.34 -1.49 23.00
CA LEU A 171 -4.68 -1.18 24.26
C LEU A 171 -4.16 -2.44 24.94
N ILE A 172 -4.95 -3.51 24.99
CA ILE A 172 -4.48 -4.76 25.62
C ILE A 172 -3.26 -5.33 24.90
N GLN A 173 -3.24 -5.28 23.57
CA GLN A 173 -2.07 -5.67 22.78
C GLN A 173 -0.84 -4.83 23.15
N ARG A 174 -0.99 -3.51 23.20
CA ARG A 174 0.10 -2.62 23.59
C ARG A 174 0.60 -2.92 25.00
N ARG A 175 -0.30 -3.09 25.97
CA ARG A 175 0.04 -3.36 27.37
C ARG A 175 0.73 -4.72 27.52
N TYR A 176 0.27 -5.73 26.81
CA TYR A 176 0.90 -7.05 26.78
C TYR A 176 2.35 -6.95 26.30
N ILE A 177 2.58 -6.34 25.13
CA ILE A 177 3.94 -6.19 24.56
C ILE A 177 4.84 -5.37 25.50
N GLN A 178 4.34 -4.23 25.98
CA GLN A 178 5.10 -3.35 26.86
C GLN A 178 5.47 -4.03 28.19
N SER A 179 4.59 -4.89 28.73
CA SER A 179 4.88 -5.62 29.97
C SER A 179 6.13 -6.49 29.86
N PHE A 180 6.40 -7.09 28.70
CA PHE A 180 7.63 -7.87 28.48
C PHE A 180 8.87 -6.98 28.44
N TYR A 181 8.82 -5.86 27.72
CA TYR A 181 9.93 -4.90 27.68
C TYR A 181 10.26 -4.39 29.09
N ASP A 182 9.26 -3.86 29.80
CA ASP A 182 9.43 -3.26 31.12
C ASP A 182 9.87 -4.28 32.20
N PHE A 183 9.50 -5.57 32.04
CA PHE A 183 9.86 -6.62 32.99
C PHE A 183 11.30 -7.14 32.84
N PHE A 184 11.78 -7.28 31.60
CA PHE A 184 13.12 -7.82 31.33
C PHE A 184 14.21 -6.74 31.26
N ASP A 185 13.86 -5.47 31.01
CA ASP A 185 14.82 -4.37 30.96
C ASP A 185 15.31 -3.98 32.37
N SER A 186 16.56 -4.31 32.68
CA SER A 186 17.20 -3.96 33.95
C SER A 186 17.46 -2.47 34.15
N SER A 187 17.33 -1.66 33.10
CA SER A 187 17.39 -0.20 33.18
C SER A 187 16.03 0.45 33.49
N HIS A 188 14.93 -0.31 33.41
CA HIS A 188 13.60 0.21 33.69
C HIS A 188 13.48 0.62 35.18
N PRO A 189 12.91 1.78 35.52
CA PRO A 189 12.84 2.27 36.90
C PRO A 189 12.12 1.31 37.88
N GLU A 190 11.20 0.50 37.37
CA GLU A 190 10.42 -0.48 38.13
C GLU A 190 10.94 -1.93 37.97
N TYR A 191 12.18 -2.11 37.50
CA TYR A 191 12.77 -3.43 37.32
C TYR A 191 12.83 -4.20 38.64
N ILE A 192 12.35 -5.45 38.61
CA ILE A 192 12.42 -6.37 39.75
C ILE A 192 13.74 -7.13 39.67
N ALA A 193 14.61 -6.93 40.67
CA ALA A 193 15.93 -7.55 40.72
C ALA A 193 15.85 -9.08 40.54
N GLY A 194 16.54 -9.61 39.52
CA GLY A 194 16.59 -11.04 39.23
C GLY A 194 15.49 -11.55 38.30
N SER A 195 14.63 -10.68 37.77
CA SER A 195 13.71 -11.02 36.67
C SER A 195 14.44 -11.35 35.37
N ASN A 196 15.52 -10.63 35.07
CA ASN A 196 16.42 -10.94 33.96
C ASN A 196 17.87 -11.11 34.45
N PRO A 197 18.28 -12.30 34.90
CA PRO A 197 19.59 -12.46 35.52
C PRO A 197 20.75 -12.43 34.52
N ALA A 198 21.89 -11.91 34.96
CA ALA A 198 23.14 -11.99 34.20
C ALA A 198 23.67 -13.44 34.09
N SER A 199 24.30 -13.75 32.95
CA SER A 199 24.96 -15.03 32.71
C SER A 199 26.35 -15.10 33.37
N SER A 200 26.69 -16.28 33.88
CA SER A 200 28.05 -16.63 34.27
C SER A 200 28.91 -17.14 33.11
N ALA A 201 28.31 -17.48 31.96
CA ALA A 201 28.98 -18.06 30.80
C ALA A 201 29.29 -17.05 29.68
N TYR A 202 28.55 -15.95 29.61
CA TYR A 202 28.77 -14.87 28.64
C TYR A 202 28.47 -13.49 29.24
N SER A 203 28.91 -12.43 28.56
CA SER A 203 28.61 -11.05 28.96
C SER A 203 27.20 -10.67 28.49
N GLY A 204 26.21 -10.73 29.35
CA GLY A 204 24.83 -10.34 29.06
C GLY A 204 23.82 -10.89 30.06
N GLU A 205 22.55 -10.59 29.82
CA GLU A 205 21.41 -11.11 30.59
C GLU A 205 20.76 -12.30 29.88
N MET A 206 20.00 -13.10 30.64
CA MET A 206 19.30 -14.29 30.16
C MET A 206 18.43 -14.02 28.93
N VAL A 207 17.59 -13.00 28.98
CA VAL A 207 16.79 -12.52 27.85
C VAL A 207 17.49 -11.30 27.28
N ASP A 208 17.81 -11.35 25.99
CA ASP A 208 18.39 -10.20 25.30
C ASP A 208 17.26 -9.25 24.86
N ILE A 209 17.11 -8.13 25.57
CA ILE A 209 16.03 -7.15 25.35
C ILE A 209 16.12 -6.46 23.97
N THR A 210 17.27 -6.53 23.30
CA THR A 210 17.46 -6.02 21.94
C THR A 210 16.94 -6.98 20.87
N HIS A 211 16.63 -8.22 21.27
CA HIS A 211 16.13 -9.30 20.43
C HIS A 211 14.71 -9.74 20.86
N LEU A 212 13.84 -8.76 21.15
CA LEU A 212 12.40 -8.94 21.39
C LEU A 212 11.61 -8.59 20.12
N TYR A 213 11.43 -9.57 19.25
CA TYR A 213 10.77 -9.40 17.95
C TYR A 213 9.25 -9.48 18.09
N VAL A 214 8.59 -8.35 17.95
CA VAL A 214 7.14 -8.25 18.10
C VAL A 214 6.44 -8.68 16.81
N TYR A 215 5.57 -9.67 16.93
CA TYR A 215 4.70 -10.12 15.85
C TYR A 215 3.45 -9.22 15.84
N THR A 216 3.02 -8.61 14.73
CA THR A 216 3.52 -8.63 13.34
C THR A 216 3.40 -7.22 12.79
N TRP A 217 4.54 -6.56 12.64
CA TRP A 217 4.64 -5.30 11.93
C TRP A 217 4.85 -5.57 10.44
N ASP A 218 3.91 -5.07 9.63
CA ASP A 218 3.85 -5.31 8.18
C ASP A 218 4.30 -4.06 7.41
N ALA A 219 5.10 -4.25 6.36
CA ALA A 219 5.60 -3.17 5.51
C ALA A 219 4.53 -2.61 4.54
N ARG A 220 3.37 -3.28 4.39
CA ARG A 220 2.25 -2.79 3.60
C ARG A 220 1.78 -1.43 4.16
N PRO A 221 1.55 -0.42 3.30
CA PRO A 221 1.27 0.93 3.76
C PRO A 221 -0.09 1.01 4.44
N TYR A 222 -0.16 1.60 5.63
CA TYR A 222 -1.41 1.95 6.28
C TYR A 222 -1.96 3.29 5.72
N PRO A 223 -3.28 3.45 5.50
CA PRO A 223 -4.36 2.50 5.73
C PRO A 223 -4.70 1.61 4.53
N ALA A 224 -3.92 1.69 3.43
CA ALA A 224 -4.13 0.85 2.25
C ALA A 224 -4.24 -0.60 2.67
N PHE A 225 -3.29 -1.11 3.44
CA PHE A 225 -3.53 -2.27 4.26
C PHE A 225 -4.05 -1.81 5.64
N PRO A 226 -5.21 -2.29 6.09
CA PRO A 226 -5.93 -3.49 5.61
C PRO A 226 -7.06 -3.27 4.59
N LEU A 227 -7.28 -2.05 4.10
CA LEU A 227 -8.52 -1.66 3.42
C LEU A 227 -8.61 -1.99 1.91
N ALA A 228 -7.49 -2.10 1.19
CA ALA A 228 -7.47 -2.42 -0.25
C ALA A 228 -7.56 -3.93 -0.47
N LEU A 229 -8.76 -4.45 -0.19
CA LEU A 229 -9.07 -5.89 -0.25
C LEU A 229 -9.07 -6.45 -1.68
N ASP A 230 -9.03 -5.58 -2.69
CA ASP A 230 -8.78 -5.92 -4.10
C ASP A 230 -7.31 -6.31 -4.35
N VAL A 231 -6.38 -5.81 -3.51
CA VAL A 231 -4.95 -6.16 -3.54
C VAL A 231 -4.62 -7.25 -2.51
N TRP A 232 -5.17 -7.15 -1.29
CA TRP A 232 -4.83 -8.04 -0.18
C TRP A 232 -6.03 -8.84 0.34
N SER A 233 -5.97 -10.17 0.18
CA SER A 233 -7.07 -11.06 0.55
C SER A 233 -7.23 -11.34 2.06
N ASP A 234 -6.25 -10.91 2.86
CA ASP A 234 -6.11 -11.14 4.30
C ASP A 234 -6.41 -9.89 5.14
N GLY A 235 -6.78 -8.76 4.54
CA GLY A 235 -7.05 -7.50 5.27
C GLY A 235 -8.09 -7.63 6.38
N GLY A 236 -9.08 -8.51 6.23
CA GLY A 236 -10.08 -8.80 7.27
C GLY A 236 -9.51 -9.36 8.58
N ASN A 237 -8.32 -9.96 8.55
CA ASN A 237 -7.67 -10.51 9.74
C ASN A 237 -7.00 -9.42 10.59
N TRP A 238 -6.78 -8.21 10.05
CA TRP A 238 -6.15 -7.10 10.78
C TRP A 238 -6.91 -6.76 12.04
N GLU A 239 -8.25 -6.64 11.94
CA GLU A 239 -9.11 -6.08 13.00
C GLU A 239 -8.95 -6.79 14.35
N PHE A 240 -8.72 -8.10 14.33
CA PHE A 240 -8.65 -8.94 15.53
C PHE A 240 -7.33 -9.74 15.63
N GLY A 241 -6.40 -9.55 14.69
CA GLY A 241 -5.12 -10.24 14.68
C GLY A 241 -4.02 -9.48 15.44
N HIS A 242 -2.81 -10.02 15.38
CA HIS A 242 -1.60 -9.48 16.00
C HIS A 242 -0.98 -8.29 15.25
N TRP A 243 -1.55 -7.88 14.12
CA TRP A 243 -0.97 -6.87 13.23
C TRP A 243 -0.78 -5.53 13.93
N LEU A 244 0.41 -4.94 13.78
CA LEU A 244 0.79 -3.66 14.41
C LEU A 244 0.70 -2.46 13.45
N THR A 245 0.66 -2.73 12.14
CA THR A 245 0.61 -1.70 11.09
C THR A 245 -0.59 -0.79 11.30
N GLY A 246 -0.36 0.52 11.37
CA GLY A 246 -1.36 1.53 11.78
C GLY A 246 -1.49 1.68 13.30
N ARG A 247 -1.68 0.57 14.04
CA ARG A 247 -1.90 0.58 15.50
C ARG A 247 -0.73 1.13 16.31
N ALA A 248 0.50 0.79 15.91
CA ALA A 248 1.70 1.19 16.64
C ALA A 248 1.89 2.72 16.69
N ALA A 249 1.27 3.46 15.76
CA ALA A 249 1.35 4.91 15.69
C ALA A 249 0.47 5.64 16.72
N GLY A 250 -0.58 4.97 17.23
CA GLY A 250 -1.47 5.54 18.24
C GLY A 250 -0.85 5.60 19.64
N GLY A 251 -1.48 6.38 20.52
CA GLY A 251 -1.00 6.64 21.89
C GLY A 251 -2.01 6.24 22.96
N PRO A 252 -1.55 5.87 24.18
CA PRO A 252 -2.46 5.66 25.30
C PRO A 252 -3.00 7.01 25.81
N VAL A 253 -4.30 7.07 26.12
CA VAL A 253 -4.98 8.24 26.71
C VAL A 253 -4.22 8.86 27.90
N PRO A 254 -3.71 8.10 28.90
CA PRO A 254 -2.97 8.69 30.02
C PRO A 254 -1.74 9.50 29.58
N ALA A 255 -1.03 9.08 28.54
CA ALA A 255 0.13 9.81 28.03
C ALA A 255 -0.29 11.12 27.34
N VAL A 256 -1.41 11.11 26.61
CA VAL A 256 -1.95 12.30 25.95
C VAL A 256 -2.43 13.33 26.98
N VAL A 257 -3.17 12.89 28.01
CA VAL A 257 -3.60 13.76 29.11
C VAL A 257 -2.39 14.35 29.86
N ALA A 258 -1.39 13.52 30.14
CA ALA A 258 -0.15 13.97 30.76
C ALA A 258 0.58 15.01 29.90
N GLN A 259 0.69 14.76 28.59
CA GLN A 259 1.34 15.69 27.67
C GLN A 259 0.61 17.04 27.63
N ILE A 260 -0.72 17.04 27.54
CA ILE A 260 -1.52 18.28 27.58
C ILE A 260 -1.25 19.05 28.88
N LEU A 261 -1.27 18.39 30.03
CA LEU A 261 -1.03 19.08 31.31
C LEU A 261 0.38 19.65 31.41
N ASN A 262 1.39 18.91 30.94
CA ASN A 262 2.77 19.36 30.89
C ASN A 262 2.96 20.58 29.98
N ASP A 263 2.36 20.58 28.79
CA ASP A 263 2.46 21.68 27.83
C ASP A 263 1.85 22.97 28.38
N TYR A 264 0.84 22.87 29.24
CA TYR A 264 0.21 23.99 29.94
C TYR A 264 0.86 24.31 31.31
N GLY A 265 1.92 23.60 31.68
CA GLY A 265 2.72 23.89 32.89
C GLY A 265 2.15 23.36 34.21
N PHE A 266 1.25 22.38 34.18
CA PHE A 266 0.77 21.72 35.40
C PHE A 266 1.76 20.65 35.86
N ALA A 267 2.22 20.73 37.11
CA ALA A 267 3.18 19.78 37.69
C ALA A 267 2.57 18.80 38.72
N ARG A 268 1.32 19.02 39.14
CA ARG A 268 0.66 18.26 40.22
C ARG A 268 -0.56 17.52 39.71
N TYR A 269 -0.32 16.45 38.96
CA TYR A 269 -1.38 15.60 38.40
C TYR A 269 -0.96 14.12 38.36
N SER A 270 -1.93 13.22 38.23
CA SER A 270 -1.70 11.81 37.92
C SER A 270 -2.80 11.29 36.99
N ALA A 271 -2.41 10.87 35.79
CA ALA A 271 -3.28 10.22 34.82
C ALA A 271 -3.17 8.69 34.86
N ALA A 272 -2.47 8.12 35.85
CA ALA A 272 -2.09 6.70 35.87
C ALA A 272 -3.29 5.72 35.88
N GLN A 273 -4.44 6.15 36.42
CA GLN A 273 -5.66 5.33 36.46
C GLN A 273 -6.41 5.30 35.12
N LEU A 274 -6.02 6.12 34.14
CA LEU A 274 -6.68 6.14 32.83
C LEU A 274 -6.21 4.99 31.96
N THR A 275 -7.19 4.35 31.34
CA THR A 275 -7.01 3.41 30.23
C THR A 275 -7.61 4.01 28.95
N GLY A 276 -7.25 3.46 27.81
CA GLY A 276 -7.76 3.86 26.51
C GLY A 276 -6.64 4.08 25.50
N HIS A 277 -7.01 4.05 24.22
CA HIS A 277 -6.11 4.25 23.09
C HIS A 277 -6.77 5.20 22.09
N LEU A 278 -5.95 6.02 21.43
CA LEU A 278 -6.39 6.88 20.33
C LEU A 278 -5.33 6.91 19.23
N ASP A 279 -5.78 6.98 17.98
CA ASP A 279 -4.89 7.02 16.82
C ASP A 279 -4.26 8.42 16.67
N GLY A 280 -4.94 9.46 17.14
CA GLY A 280 -4.43 10.83 17.15
C GLY A 280 -5.37 11.83 17.84
N TYR A 281 -4.83 12.97 18.27
CA TYR A 281 -5.58 14.06 18.88
C TYR A 281 -5.02 15.40 18.39
N VAL A 282 -5.89 16.34 18.01
CA VAL A 282 -5.49 17.60 17.38
C VAL A 282 -5.92 18.80 18.21
N ILE A 283 -4.96 19.66 18.54
CA ILE A 283 -5.19 21.02 19.06
C ILE A 283 -4.76 22.00 17.97
N ASP A 284 -5.73 22.51 17.20
CA ASP A 284 -5.50 23.37 16.02
C ASP A 284 -5.72 24.87 16.29
N ARG A 285 -6.13 25.21 17.52
CA ARG A 285 -6.45 26.58 17.93
C ARG A 285 -6.06 26.81 19.39
N ILE A 286 -5.92 28.08 19.76
CA ILE A 286 -5.71 28.49 21.15
C ILE A 286 -6.94 28.09 21.97
N MET A 287 -6.72 27.32 23.02
CA MET A 287 -7.74 26.91 24.00
C MET A 287 -7.08 26.71 25.37
N SER A 288 -7.89 26.49 26.40
CA SER A 288 -7.40 26.13 27.74
C SER A 288 -7.16 24.62 27.87
N ALA A 289 -6.32 24.20 28.83
CA ALA A 289 -6.14 22.79 29.16
C ALA A 289 -7.47 22.09 29.48
N ARG A 290 -8.40 22.80 30.15
CA ARG A 290 -9.74 22.30 30.45
C ARG A 290 -10.53 22.00 29.17
N GLU A 291 -10.55 22.93 28.21
CA GLU A 291 -11.29 22.74 26.95
C GLU A 291 -10.72 21.57 26.13
N ALA A 292 -9.40 21.41 26.11
CA ALA A 292 -8.76 20.25 25.49
C ALA A 292 -9.21 18.94 26.19
N LEU A 293 -9.08 18.88 27.52
CA LEU A 293 -9.42 17.69 28.30
C LEU A 293 -10.92 17.33 28.25
N GLN A 294 -11.83 18.31 28.21
CA GLN A 294 -13.28 18.05 28.15
C GLN A 294 -13.69 17.20 26.95
N SER A 295 -13.03 17.38 25.81
CA SER A 295 -13.28 16.54 24.63
C SER A 295 -12.87 15.08 24.85
N LEU A 296 -11.80 14.85 25.61
CA LEU A 296 -11.33 13.52 25.99
C LEU A 296 -12.19 12.92 27.11
N GLU A 297 -12.61 13.70 28.10
CA GLU A 297 -13.55 13.28 29.16
C GLU A 297 -14.87 12.78 28.56
N LEU A 298 -15.36 13.41 27.48
CA LEU A 298 -16.53 12.97 26.74
C LEU A 298 -16.27 11.70 25.91
N ALA A 299 -15.15 11.66 25.18
CA ALA A 299 -14.85 10.53 24.28
C ALA A 299 -14.50 9.24 25.03
N PHE A 300 -13.78 9.34 26.14
CA PHE A 300 -13.27 8.21 26.91
C PHE A 300 -13.98 8.01 28.25
N PHE A 301 -15.03 8.79 28.55
CA PHE A 301 -15.87 8.65 29.73
C PHE A 301 -15.12 8.65 31.07
N PHE A 302 -14.18 9.59 31.25
CA PHE A 302 -13.53 9.82 32.54
C PHE A 302 -13.86 11.20 33.09
N ASP A 303 -13.64 11.36 34.39
CA ASP A 303 -13.77 12.64 35.08
C ASP A 303 -12.45 13.03 35.73
N SER A 304 -12.19 14.34 35.78
CA SER A 304 -11.10 14.93 36.56
C SER A 304 -11.58 15.32 37.96
N TYR A 305 -10.77 15.03 38.98
CA TYR A 305 -11.07 15.37 40.38
C TYR A 305 -9.79 15.71 41.14
N GLU A 306 -9.93 16.36 42.30
CA GLU A 306 -8.81 16.64 43.19
C GLU A 306 -8.75 15.56 44.28
N SER A 307 -7.56 15.00 44.49
CA SER A 307 -7.28 14.10 45.61
C SER A 307 -5.81 14.17 45.98
N GLY A 308 -5.52 14.36 47.26
CA GLY A 308 -4.15 14.42 47.79
C GLY A 308 -3.32 15.62 47.28
N GLY A 309 -3.96 16.70 46.87
CA GLY A 309 -3.33 17.86 46.25
C GLY A 309 -2.84 17.59 44.81
N LEU A 310 -3.42 16.59 44.14
CA LEU A 310 -3.17 16.26 42.73
C LEU A 310 -4.48 16.35 41.94
N ILE A 311 -4.38 16.75 40.68
CA ILE A 311 -5.45 16.53 39.70
C ILE A 311 -5.36 15.07 39.27
N GLN A 312 -6.37 14.28 39.62
CA GLN A 312 -6.48 12.87 39.25
C GLN A 312 -7.59 12.67 38.23
N PHE A 313 -7.55 11.53 37.54
CA PHE A 313 -8.48 11.19 36.49
C PHE A 313 -8.95 9.75 36.66
N LYS A 314 -10.27 9.52 36.62
CA LYS A 314 -10.86 8.19 36.81
C LYS A 314 -11.99 7.96 35.83
N HIS A 315 -12.01 6.76 35.25
CA HIS A 315 -13.09 6.32 34.37
C HIS A 315 -14.43 6.23 35.10
N ARG A 316 -15.50 6.69 34.47
CA ARG A 316 -16.86 6.57 34.99
C ARG A 316 -17.22 5.10 35.08
N GLY A 317 -17.71 4.67 36.24
CA GLY A 317 -18.04 3.27 36.48
C GLY A 317 -16.86 2.39 36.93
N ALA A 318 -15.64 2.93 36.98
CA ALA A 318 -14.47 2.17 37.45
C ALA A 318 -14.41 2.06 38.98
N GLY A 319 -13.85 0.96 39.48
CA GLY A 319 -13.55 0.75 40.90
C GLY A 319 -14.63 0.04 41.72
N GLY A 320 -15.78 -0.30 41.12
CA GLY A 320 -16.90 -0.95 41.81
C GLY A 320 -17.58 -0.04 42.84
N THR A 321 -18.58 -0.57 43.55
CA THR A 321 -19.32 0.17 44.58
C THR A 321 -18.44 0.37 45.82
N ALA A 322 -18.00 1.62 46.07
CA ALA A 322 -17.15 2.00 47.19
C ALA A 322 -17.90 1.99 48.54
N ALA A 323 -19.20 2.29 48.55
CA ALA A 323 -20.02 2.21 49.75
C ALA A 323 -21.48 1.86 49.46
N GLN A 324 -22.06 1.00 50.28
CA GLN A 324 -23.50 0.84 50.41
C GLN A 324 -23.99 1.75 51.54
N LEU A 325 -24.98 2.59 51.25
CA LEU A 325 -25.49 3.62 52.14
C LEU A 325 -26.98 3.37 52.41
N ILE A 326 -27.33 3.36 53.69
CA ILE A 326 -28.73 3.37 54.17
C ILE A 326 -29.03 4.70 54.87
N ALA A 327 -30.29 4.93 55.23
CA ALA A 327 -30.71 6.16 55.92
C ALA A 327 -29.86 6.45 57.19
N ASP A 328 -29.55 5.42 57.98
CA ASP A 328 -28.76 5.56 59.21
C ASP A 328 -27.29 5.97 58.98
N ASP A 329 -26.79 5.87 57.74
CA ASP A 329 -25.45 6.33 57.37
C ASP A 329 -25.39 7.83 57.04
N LEU A 330 -26.54 8.50 56.91
CA LEU A 330 -26.65 9.89 56.45
C LEU A 330 -26.73 10.87 57.63
N VAL A 331 -26.40 12.14 57.37
CA VAL A 331 -26.47 13.21 58.37
C VAL A 331 -27.83 13.90 58.31
N ASP A 332 -28.58 13.81 59.41
CA ASP A 332 -29.77 14.65 59.63
C ASP A 332 -29.32 16.10 59.91
N ARG A 333 -29.65 17.00 58.98
CA ARG A 333 -29.33 18.43 59.05
C ARG A 333 -30.45 19.27 59.67
N GLY A 334 -31.41 18.64 60.33
CA GLY A 334 -32.51 19.26 61.04
C GLY A 334 -33.81 19.35 60.22
N ARG A 335 -34.88 19.79 60.88
CA ARG A 335 -36.28 19.71 60.39
C ARG A 335 -36.60 20.39 59.06
N GLU A 336 -35.73 21.24 58.55
CA GLU A 336 -35.94 21.96 57.28
C GLU A 336 -35.26 21.30 56.07
N ARG A 337 -34.47 20.23 56.27
CA ARG A 337 -33.81 19.50 55.21
C ARG A 337 -34.17 18.02 55.29
N GLU A 338 -34.61 17.47 54.16
CA GLU A 338 -34.78 16.03 54.03
C GLU A 338 -33.42 15.32 54.16
N LEU A 339 -33.43 14.08 54.66
CA LEU A 339 -32.22 13.28 54.86
C LEU A 339 -31.49 13.03 53.53
N PHE A 340 -32.25 12.85 52.46
CA PHE A 340 -31.78 12.84 51.09
C PHE A 340 -32.88 13.37 50.15
N GLU A 341 -32.49 13.92 49.01
CA GLU A 341 -33.38 14.32 47.92
C GLU A 341 -33.04 13.52 46.66
N VAL A 342 -34.03 12.88 46.04
CA VAL A 342 -33.85 12.23 44.72
C VAL A 342 -34.72 12.94 43.68
N THR A 343 -34.07 13.62 42.74
CA THR A 343 -34.72 14.33 41.64
C THR A 343 -34.62 13.50 40.36
N ARG A 344 -35.73 13.26 39.68
CA ARG A 344 -35.76 12.60 38.36
C ARG A 344 -36.08 13.63 37.27
N GLY A 345 -35.16 13.82 36.31
CA GLY A 345 -35.35 14.76 35.19
C GLY A 345 -36.55 14.39 34.29
N GLN A 346 -37.04 15.33 33.48
CA GLN A 346 -38.14 15.04 32.55
C GLN A 346 -37.64 14.32 31.29
N GLU A 347 -38.49 13.49 30.68
CA GLU A 347 -38.09 12.73 29.48
C GLU A 347 -37.80 13.65 28.29
N THR A 348 -38.59 14.72 28.15
CA THR A 348 -38.47 15.74 27.11
C THR A 348 -37.18 16.56 27.20
N GLU A 349 -36.45 16.48 28.32
CA GLU A 349 -35.15 17.14 28.51
C GLU A 349 -33.97 16.25 28.07
N LEU A 350 -34.20 14.95 27.87
CA LEU A 350 -33.18 13.97 27.49
C LEU A 350 -33.03 13.88 25.97
N PRO A 351 -31.85 13.53 25.44
CA PRO A 351 -31.66 13.41 23.99
C PRO A 351 -32.38 12.21 23.38
N LEU A 352 -33.08 12.41 22.26
CA LEU A 352 -33.51 11.35 21.34
C LEU A 352 -32.31 10.70 20.63
N SER A 353 -31.37 11.53 20.19
CA SER A 353 -30.15 11.10 19.53
C SER A 353 -28.92 11.88 19.97
N ALA A 354 -27.76 11.23 19.83
CA ALA A 354 -26.45 11.76 20.08
C ALA A 354 -25.62 11.68 18.79
N LYS A 355 -25.14 12.83 18.32
CA LYS A 355 -24.31 12.94 17.11
C LYS A 355 -22.90 13.31 17.49
N LEU A 356 -21.95 12.46 17.11
CA LEU A 356 -20.53 12.66 17.38
C LEU A 356 -19.80 12.90 16.07
N THR A 357 -19.06 14.00 16.00
CA THR A 357 -18.18 14.33 14.88
C THR A 357 -16.73 14.05 15.27
N TYR A 358 -15.98 13.38 14.40
CA TYR A 358 -14.62 12.90 14.63
C TYR A 358 -13.78 12.99 13.35
N ILE A 359 -12.48 12.70 13.45
CA ILE A 359 -11.56 12.63 12.30
C ILE A 359 -11.36 11.15 11.95
N ASP A 360 -11.66 10.77 10.71
CA ASP A 360 -11.52 9.38 10.26
C ASP A 360 -10.14 9.16 9.61
N GLY A 361 -9.25 8.51 10.36
CA GLY A 361 -7.89 8.20 9.90
C GLY A 361 -7.82 7.27 8.68
N ASN A 362 -8.89 6.51 8.42
CA ASN A 362 -8.96 5.56 7.31
C ASN A 362 -9.44 6.19 6.00
N THR A 363 -9.98 7.41 6.04
CA THR A 363 -10.53 8.11 4.86
C THR A 363 -9.82 9.44 4.62
N GLU A 364 -8.49 9.40 4.53
CA GLU A 364 -7.63 10.57 4.30
C GLU A 364 -7.80 11.67 5.38
N TYR A 365 -8.04 11.27 6.63
CA TYR A 365 -8.25 12.18 7.76
C TYR A 365 -9.40 13.17 7.56
N ARG A 366 -10.44 12.77 6.81
CA ARG A 366 -11.65 13.58 6.62
C ARG A 366 -12.47 13.63 7.90
N GLN A 367 -13.19 14.74 8.08
CA GLN A 367 -14.18 14.85 9.14
C GLN A 367 -15.38 13.95 8.83
N ALA A 368 -15.78 13.14 9.80
CA ALA A 368 -16.89 12.21 9.70
C ALA A 368 -17.82 12.34 10.91
N ALA A 369 -19.05 11.81 10.79
CA ALA A 369 -20.04 11.85 11.87
C ALA A 369 -20.79 10.53 11.99
N VAL A 370 -21.15 10.20 13.24
CA VAL A 370 -21.98 9.05 13.61
C VAL A 370 -23.18 9.52 14.44
N GLU A 371 -24.26 8.74 14.44
CA GLU A 371 -25.46 9.03 15.22
C GLU A 371 -25.94 7.76 15.95
N ALA A 372 -26.10 7.87 17.26
CA ALA A 372 -26.86 6.92 18.06
C ALA A 372 -28.26 7.49 18.31
N ARG A 373 -29.31 6.66 18.25
CA ARG A 373 -30.70 7.12 18.38
C ARG A 373 -31.56 6.11 19.14
N ARG A 374 -32.44 6.60 20.03
CA ARG A 374 -33.48 5.76 20.66
C ARG A 374 -34.70 5.63 19.75
N LEU A 375 -35.28 4.43 19.71
CA LEU A 375 -36.42 4.12 18.83
C LEU A 375 -37.79 4.53 19.40
N ALA A 376 -37.95 4.52 20.73
CA ALA A 376 -39.26 4.70 21.37
C ALA A 376 -39.18 5.65 22.57
N VAL A 377 -39.12 6.96 22.30
CA VAL A 377 -39.17 8.03 23.31
C VAL A 377 -39.98 9.21 22.77
N ARG A 378 -40.50 10.07 23.66
CA ARG A 378 -41.24 11.28 23.27
C ARG A 378 -40.35 12.50 23.01
N SER A 379 -39.07 12.43 23.37
CA SER A 379 -38.13 13.51 23.14
C SER A 379 -37.82 13.66 21.64
N GLU A 380 -37.57 14.89 21.21
CA GLU A 380 -37.07 15.23 19.87
C GLU A 380 -35.67 15.89 19.91
N ARG A 381 -35.05 15.98 21.10
CA ARG A 381 -33.78 16.68 21.29
C ARG A 381 -32.62 15.90 20.66
N VAL A 382 -31.72 16.61 20.00
CA VAL A 382 -30.48 16.06 19.47
C VAL A 382 -29.31 16.66 20.24
N SER A 383 -28.48 15.82 20.85
CA SER A 383 -27.20 16.25 21.42
C SER A 383 -26.10 16.12 20.37
N THR A 384 -25.23 17.12 20.28
CA THR A 384 -24.14 17.16 19.30
C THR A 384 -22.82 17.43 20.01
N ALA A 385 -21.77 16.71 19.63
CA ALA A 385 -20.41 16.92 20.11
C ALA A 385 -19.42 16.77 18.94
N SER A 386 -18.35 17.55 18.98
CA SER A 386 -17.22 17.42 18.06
C SER A 386 -15.98 17.11 18.89
N VAL A 387 -15.36 15.96 18.63
CA VAL A 387 -14.12 15.54 19.29
C VAL A 387 -12.99 15.57 18.27
N PRO A 388 -11.90 16.32 18.49
CA PRO A 388 -10.78 16.40 17.55
C PRO A 388 -9.85 15.19 17.71
N VAL A 389 -10.45 14.00 17.75
CA VAL A 389 -9.78 12.71 17.95
C VAL A 389 -9.83 11.95 16.62
N VAL A 390 -8.69 11.40 16.22
CA VAL A 390 -8.58 10.45 15.11
C VAL A 390 -8.92 9.07 15.65
N MET A 391 -9.94 8.44 15.06
CA MET A 391 -10.40 7.11 15.45
C MET A 391 -11.15 6.42 14.31
N ALA A 392 -11.36 5.11 14.43
CA ALA A 392 -12.19 4.36 13.50
C ALA A 392 -13.69 4.62 13.71
N GLN A 393 -14.49 4.47 12.65
CA GLN A 393 -15.94 4.65 12.69
C GLN A 393 -16.64 3.80 13.77
N ALA A 394 -16.22 2.54 13.95
CA ALA A 394 -16.80 1.65 14.96
C ALA A 394 -16.58 2.17 16.39
N GLN A 395 -15.39 2.70 16.69
CA GLN A 395 -15.10 3.32 17.99
C GLN A 395 -15.96 4.57 18.22
N ALA A 396 -16.06 5.45 17.22
CA ALA A 396 -16.90 6.64 17.30
C ALA A 396 -18.38 6.29 17.55
N GLN A 397 -18.89 5.26 16.88
CA GLN A 397 -20.28 4.81 17.03
C GLN A 397 -20.53 4.21 18.43
N ALA A 398 -19.63 3.38 18.94
CA ALA A 398 -19.71 2.85 20.31
C ALA A 398 -19.72 3.99 21.34
N MET A 399 -18.87 5.01 21.17
CA MET A 399 -18.88 6.21 22.01
C MET A 399 -20.21 6.97 21.93
N ALA A 400 -20.80 7.16 20.74
CA ALA A 400 -22.09 7.82 20.60
C ALA A 400 -23.22 7.04 21.30
N GLU A 401 -23.19 5.70 21.25
CA GLU A 401 -24.14 4.83 21.93
C GLU A 401 -24.02 4.90 23.45
N SER A 402 -22.80 4.77 24.00
CA SER A 402 -22.53 4.91 25.43
C SER A 402 -22.88 6.31 25.94
N TRP A 403 -22.57 7.37 25.18
CA TRP A 403 -22.93 8.75 25.55
C TRP A 403 -24.45 8.95 25.60
N LEU A 404 -25.18 8.43 24.60
CA LEU A 404 -26.64 8.49 24.60
C LEU A 404 -27.21 7.73 25.81
N GLN A 405 -26.73 6.52 26.08
CA GLN A 405 -27.22 5.72 27.19
C GLN A 405 -26.88 6.35 28.54
N GLU A 406 -25.66 6.86 28.73
CA GLU A 406 -25.25 7.60 29.92
C GLU A 406 -26.17 8.81 30.17
N ALA A 407 -26.49 9.59 29.14
CA ALA A 407 -27.37 10.75 29.28
C ALA A 407 -28.76 10.37 29.81
N TRP A 408 -29.26 9.17 29.47
CA TRP A 408 -30.52 8.64 29.98
C TRP A 408 -30.39 8.01 31.36
N THR A 409 -29.30 7.30 31.62
CA THR A 409 -29.04 6.68 32.91
C THR A 409 -28.78 7.73 33.98
N ALA A 410 -28.07 8.82 33.68
CA ALA A 410 -27.78 9.94 34.59
C ALA A 410 -28.98 10.89 34.85
N ARG A 411 -30.19 10.45 34.52
CA ARG A 411 -31.44 11.22 34.68
C ARG A 411 -31.83 11.46 36.13
N GLN A 412 -31.44 10.58 37.05
CA GLN A 412 -31.70 10.76 38.48
C GLN A 412 -30.50 11.43 39.15
N ARG A 413 -30.78 12.44 39.97
CA ARG A 413 -29.81 13.11 40.83
C ARG A 413 -30.19 12.83 42.27
N ALA A 414 -29.19 12.61 43.11
CA ALA A 414 -29.37 12.44 44.54
C ALA A 414 -28.53 13.49 45.27
N ALA A 415 -29.11 14.17 46.26
CA ALA A 415 -28.41 15.07 47.15
C ALA A 415 -28.56 14.60 48.59
N PHE A 416 -27.46 14.43 49.31
CA PHE A 416 -27.44 13.93 50.69
C PHE A 416 -26.17 14.40 51.41
N ALA A 417 -26.11 14.21 52.73
CA ALA A 417 -24.93 14.56 53.53
C ALA A 417 -24.39 13.33 54.26
N LEU A 418 -23.06 13.18 54.30
CA LEU A 418 -22.37 12.10 55.00
C LEU A 418 -21.55 12.60 56.20
N PRO A 419 -21.41 11.78 57.25
CA PRO A 419 -20.62 12.14 58.42
C PRO A 419 -19.11 12.09 58.11
N PRO A 420 -18.27 12.78 58.90
CA PRO A 420 -16.80 12.72 58.75
C PRO A 420 -16.20 11.30 58.81
N SER A 421 -16.89 10.33 59.41
CA SER A 421 -16.45 8.93 59.41
C SER A 421 -16.39 8.29 58.03
N ARG A 422 -17.05 8.88 57.02
CA ARG A 422 -17.01 8.47 55.60
C ARG A 422 -16.03 9.30 54.77
N MET A 423 -14.97 9.84 55.40
CA MET A 423 -14.05 10.77 54.73
C MET A 423 -13.32 10.21 53.51
N ALA A 424 -13.19 8.89 53.40
CA ALA A 424 -12.52 8.21 52.31
C ALA A 424 -13.27 8.27 50.97
N LEU A 425 -14.56 8.63 50.98
CA LEU A 425 -15.32 8.85 49.75
C LEU A 425 -14.90 10.17 49.11
N GLU A 426 -14.61 10.10 47.81
CA GLU A 426 -14.18 11.22 46.97
C GLU A 426 -15.15 11.42 45.79
N PRO A 427 -15.11 12.58 45.10
CA PRO A 427 -15.77 12.71 43.81
C PRO A 427 -15.37 11.57 42.87
N THR A 428 -16.26 11.18 41.96
CA THR A 428 -16.15 10.04 41.02
C THR A 428 -16.38 8.64 41.62
N ASP A 429 -16.38 8.48 42.95
CA ASP A 429 -16.69 7.19 43.56
C ASP A 429 -18.15 6.76 43.33
N LEU A 430 -18.33 5.44 43.22
CA LEU A 430 -19.63 4.82 43.09
C LEU A 430 -20.16 4.45 44.48
N VAL A 431 -21.37 4.86 44.78
CA VAL A 431 -22.09 4.49 46.00
C VAL A 431 -23.45 3.93 45.63
N SER A 432 -24.03 3.10 46.48
CA SER A 432 -25.42 2.66 46.32
C SER A 432 -26.25 3.19 47.47
N LEU A 433 -27.29 3.97 47.19
CA LEU A 433 -28.19 4.51 48.20
C LEU A 433 -29.48 3.69 48.26
N GLN A 434 -29.84 3.19 49.44
CA GLN A 434 -31.13 2.54 49.65
C GLN A 434 -32.23 3.60 49.78
N VAL A 435 -33.14 3.63 48.81
CA VAL A 435 -34.31 4.51 48.77
C VAL A 435 -35.56 3.64 48.80
N GLU A 436 -36.26 3.63 49.94
CA GLU A 436 -37.38 2.72 50.20
C GLU A 436 -36.96 1.24 49.97
N ASN A 437 -37.59 0.57 48.99
CA ASN A 437 -37.31 -0.82 48.61
C ASN A 437 -36.38 -0.95 47.40
N GLN A 438 -35.74 0.14 46.96
CA GLN A 438 -34.85 0.17 45.79
C GLN A 438 -33.43 0.56 46.19
N THR A 439 -32.45 -0.05 45.53
CA THR A 439 -31.04 0.34 45.64
C THR A 439 -30.67 1.15 44.41
N LEU A 440 -30.30 2.40 44.60
CA LEU A 440 -29.96 3.31 43.53
C LEU A 440 -28.42 3.40 43.38
N PRO A 441 -27.84 2.91 42.28
CA PRO A 441 -26.42 3.10 41.99
C PRO A 441 -26.17 4.56 41.58
N LEU A 442 -25.20 5.19 42.24
CA LEU A 442 -24.91 6.61 42.14
C LEU A 442 -23.41 6.84 41.99
N ARG A 443 -23.01 7.80 41.16
CA ARG A 443 -21.65 8.34 41.08
C ARG A 443 -21.63 9.72 41.70
N ILE A 444 -20.71 9.96 42.64
CA ILE A 444 -20.52 11.29 43.25
C ILE A 444 -19.99 12.24 42.18
N VAL A 445 -20.64 13.39 41.98
CA VAL A 445 -20.26 14.40 40.97
C VAL A 445 -19.77 15.70 41.59
N GLU A 446 -20.30 16.06 42.76
CA GLU A 446 -19.88 17.24 43.50
C GLU A 446 -19.83 16.89 44.99
N MET A 447 -18.84 17.44 45.68
CA MET A 447 -18.69 17.31 47.12
C MET A 447 -18.32 18.66 47.71
N ARG A 448 -18.96 19.02 48.83
CA ARG A 448 -18.62 20.18 49.64
C ARG A 448 -18.30 19.72 51.05
N GLU A 449 -17.08 20.00 51.47
CA GLU A 449 -16.61 19.59 52.80
C GLU A 449 -16.73 20.75 53.79
N GLY A 450 -17.45 20.50 54.89
CA GLY A 450 -17.61 21.42 56.02
C GLY A 450 -17.62 20.66 57.34
N ALA A 451 -18.67 20.86 58.16
CA ALA A 451 -18.89 20.05 59.37
C ALA A 451 -19.34 18.61 59.03
N ASP A 452 -20.07 18.49 57.93
CA ASP A 452 -20.49 17.29 57.23
C ASP A 452 -20.04 17.36 55.76
N LYS A 453 -20.16 16.24 55.03
CA LYS A 453 -19.87 16.16 53.59
C LYS A 453 -21.15 16.24 52.79
N GLU A 454 -21.46 17.40 52.22
CA GLU A 454 -22.59 17.54 51.30
C GLU A 454 -22.22 16.98 49.92
N LEU A 455 -23.08 16.13 49.37
CA LEU A 455 -22.81 15.37 48.15
C LEU A 455 -23.93 15.59 47.14
N GLU A 456 -23.56 15.82 45.89
CA GLU A 456 -24.44 15.58 44.75
C GLU A 456 -23.93 14.37 43.98
N ALA A 457 -24.83 13.46 43.67
CA ALA A 457 -24.54 12.25 42.92
C ALA A 457 -25.54 12.07 41.77
N ARG A 458 -25.12 11.36 40.73
CA ARG A 458 -25.97 11.02 39.58
C ARG A 458 -26.08 9.53 39.41
N SER A 459 -27.26 9.06 39.00
CA SER A 459 -27.45 7.65 38.69
C SER A 459 -26.50 7.19 37.59
N ILE A 460 -26.00 5.98 37.72
CA ILE A 460 -24.99 5.41 36.83
C ILE A 460 -25.24 3.92 36.64
N GLU A 461 -24.89 3.41 35.46
CA GLU A 461 -24.93 2.00 35.10
C GLU A 461 -23.54 1.69 34.52
N PRO A 462 -22.62 1.12 35.31
CA PRO A 462 -21.24 0.92 34.88
C PRO A 462 -21.08 0.10 33.59
N GLU A 463 -22.03 -0.82 33.32
CA GLU A 463 -22.02 -1.67 32.13
C GLU A 463 -22.08 -0.88 30.80
N VAL A 464 -22.60 0.36 30.83
CA VAL A 464 -22.70 1.26 29.66
C VAL A 464 -21.33 1.64 29.09
N PHE A 465 -20.29 1.65 29.92
CA PHE A 465 -18.93 2.01 29.52
C PHE A 465 -18.10 0.82 29.06
N THR A 466 -18.69 -0.38 29.01
CA THR A 466 -18.01 -1.55 28.48
C THR A 466 -18.02 -1.53 26.95
N ALA A 467 -16.93 -2.00 26.32
CA ALA A 467 -16.78 -1.97 24.87
C ALA A 467 -17.96 -2.65 24.14
N LEU A 468 -18.62 -1.89 23.27
CA LEU A 468 -19.71 -2.35 22.43
C LEU A 468 -19.17 -2.84 21.09
N ARG A 469 -19.70 -3.96 20.59
CA ARG A 469 -19.42 -4.42 19.24
C ARG A 469 -20.27 -3.64 18.24
N THR A 470 -19.62 -2.82 17.43
CA THR A 470 -20.27 -2.11 16.33
C THR A 470 -19.86 -2.71 14.98
N PRO A 471 -20.77 -2.90 14.02
CA PRO A 471 -20.41 -3.31 12.68
C PRO A 471 -19.55 -2.24 11.97
N LEU A 472 -18.45 -2.67 11.36
CA LEU A 472 -17.62 -1.81 10.52
C LEU A 472 -18.33 -1.46 9.21
N ARG A 473 -18.19 -0.21 8.79
CA ARG A 473 -18.38 0.21 7.39
C ARG A 473 -17.03 0.47 6.75
N ASN A 474 -16.59 -0.45 5.90
CA ASN A 474 -15.40 -0.24 5.08
C ASN A 474 -15.79 0.59 3.85
N ALA A 475 -15.19 1.77 3.70
CA ALA A 475 -15.20 2.46 2.42
C ALA A 475 -14.16 1.79 1.51
N PRO A 476 -14.48 1.49 0.23
CA PRO A 476 -13.47 0.99 -0.70
C PRO A 476 -12.38 2.05 -0.87
N GLN A 477 -11.12 1.69 -0.59
CA GLN A 477 -9.99 2.56 -0.92
C GLN A 477 -9.60 2.37 -2.38
N SER A 478 -9.45 3.47 -3.11
CA SER A 478 -8.79 3.44 -4.42
C SER A 478 -7.29 3.40 -4.22
N THR A 479 -6.64 2.32 -4.65
CA THR A 479 -5.17 2.29 -4.71
C THR A 479 -4.69 3.31 -5.75
N PRO A 480 -3.72 4.18 -5.40
CA PRO A 480 -3.16 5.12 -6.36
C PRO A 480 -2.48 4.35 -7.50
N ALA A 481 -2.80 4.67 -8.76
CA ALA A 481 -2.11 4.06 -9.89
C ALA A 481 -0.61 4.43 -9.88
N VAL A 482 0.23 3.40 -9.77
CA VAL A 482 1.68 3.52 -9.98
C VAL A 482 1.92 3.30 -11.47
N PHE A 483 2.33 4.36 -12.18
CA PHE A 483 2.66 4.27 -13.59
C PHE A 483 4.10 3.77 -13.75
N GLY A 484 4.30 2.72 -14.55
CA GLY A 484 5.64 2.30 -15.00
C GLY A 484 6.29 3.35 -15.91
N GLN A 485 7.48 3.10 -16.46
CA GLN A 485 8.03 3.96 -17.50
C GLN A 485 7.27 3.76 -18.82
N ALA A 486 7.00 4.83 -19.56
CA ALA A 486 6.36 4.72 -20.87
C ALA A 486 7.34 4.10 -21.89
N LEU A 487 6.88 3.16 -22.71
CA LEU A 487 7.57 2.72 -23.92
C LEU A 487 7.19 3.67 -25.05
N ALA A 488 8.17 4.13 -25.84
CA ALA A 488 7.91 5.03 -26.95
C ALA A 488 8.69 4.65 -28.22
N ALA A 489 8.06 4.87 -29.36
CA ALA A 489 8.70 4.81 -30.68
C ALA A 489 8.66 6.19 -31.32
N PHE A 490 9.83 6.67 -31.75
CA PHE A 490 9.98 7.85 -32.60
C PHE A 490 10.23 7.33 -34.01
N MET A 491 9.34 7.65 -34.92
CA MET A 491 9.32 7.10 -36.27
C MET A 491 9.30 8.24 -37.28
N ASP A 492 10.35 8.33 -38.09
CA ASP A 492 10.32 9.16 -39.28
C ASP A 492 9.73 8.31 -40.41
N LEU A 493 8.50 8.63 -40.82
CA LEU A 493 7.74 7.83 -41.79
C LEU A 493 7.42 8.69 -43.03
N PRO A 494 7.31 8.07 -44.21
CA PRO A 494 6.76 8.75 -45.38
C PRO A 494 5.26 9.06 -45.19
N LEU A 495 4.69 9.82 -46.12
CA LEU A 495 3.23 9.97 -46.22
C LEU A 495 2.58 8.61 -46.47
N LEU A 496 1.59 8.25 -45.66
CA LEU A 496 0.89 6.97 -45.78
C LEU A 496 -0.49 7.16 -46.42
N ARG A 497 -1.25 8.16 -45.96
CA ARG A 497 -2.61 8.46 -46.44
C ARG A 497 -2.66 9.66 -47.39
N GLY A 498 -1.68 10.56 -47.30
CA GLY A 498 -1.59 11.80 -48.07
C GLY A 498 -2.30 13.00 -47.45
N ASP A 499 -2.92 12.84 -46.28
CA ASP A 499 -3.57 13.92 -45.50
C ASP A 499 -2.73 14.38 -44.29
N GLU A 500 -1.57 13.76 -44.09
CA GLU A 500 -0.67 14.03 -42.98
C GLU A 500 0.23 15.25 -43.23
N VAL A 501 0.80 15.81 -42.16
CA VAL A 501 1.80 16.87 -42.25
C VAL A 501 3.10 16.31 -42.82
N THR A 502 3.50 16.78 -44.00
CA THR A 502 4.52 16.15 -44.85
C THR A 502 5.93 16.11 -44.26
N HIS A 503 6.28 17.06 -43.39
CA HIS A 503 7.60 17.13 -42.74
C HIS A 503 7.61 16.57 -41.31
N ALA A 504 6.44 16.23 -40.75
CA ALA A 504 6.32 15.83 -39.35
C ALA A 504 6.58 14.33 -39.15
N GLY A 505 7.44 14.02 -38.19
CA GLY A 505 7.61 12.66 -37.70
C GLY A 505 6.42 12.16 -36.87
N TYR A 506 6.48 10.90 -36.49
CA TYR A 506 5.46 10.23 -35.70
C TYR A 506 6.02 9.75 -34.35
N VAL A 507 5.15 9.73 -33.36
CA VAL A 507 5.40 9.12 -32.06
C VAL A 507 4.29 8.15 -31.69
N ALA A 508 4.65 7.05 -31.07
CA ALA A 508 3.74 6.07 -30.52
C ALA A 508 4.17 5.77 -29.08
N ALA A 509 3.20 5.54 -28.18
CA ALA A 509 3.49 5.25 -26.79
C ALA A 509 2.59 4.16 -26.22
N TYR A 510 3.15 3.39 -25.29
CA TYR A 510 2.42 2.46 -24.45
C TYR A 510 2.89 2.59 -23.00
N GLN A 511 1.97 2.46 -22.05
CA GLN A 511 2.26 2.45 -20.62
C GLN A 511 1.19 1.62 -19.89
N SER A 512 1.60 0.87 -18.87
CA SER A 512 0.69 0.07 -18.04
C SER A 512 0.81 0.49 -16.56
N PRO A 513 -0.30 0.89 -15.91
CA PRO A 513 -1.62 1.17 -16.49
C PRO A 513 -1.57 2.38 -17.46
N TRP A 514 -2.54 2.47 -18.37
CA TRP A 514 -2.63 3.61 -19.30
C TRP A 514 -3.01 4.90 -18.54
N PRO A 515 -2.20 5.98 -18.60
CA PRO A 515 -2.41 7.20 -17.82
C PRO A 515 -3.48 8.15 -18.38
N GLY A 516 -4.26 7.72 -19.37
CA GLY A 516 -5.14 8.56 -20.16
C GLY A 516 -4.43 9.19 -21.37
N ALA A 517 -3.23 9.74 -21.19
CA ALA A 517 -2.36 10.15 -22.30
C ALA A 517 -0.87 10.20 -21.91
N VAL A 518 0.00 9.95 -22.89
CA VAL A 518 1.45 10.16 -22.78
C VAL A 518 1.81 11.42 -23.57
N ALA A 519 2.41 12.39 -22.89
CA ALA A 519 2.85 13.64 -23.49
C ALA A 519 4.31 13.54 -23.92
N PHE A 520 4.62 14.06 -25.11
CA PHE A 520 5.97 14.18 -25.65
C PHE A 520 6.39 15.64 -25.62
N TYR A 521 7.34 15.96 -24.77
CA TYR A 521 7.93 17.27 -24.62
C TYR A 521 9.26 17.35 -25.37
N ARG A 522 9.61 18.54 -25.84
CA ARG A 522 10.85 18.83 -26.58
C ARG A 522 11.52 20.08 -26.05
N SER A 523 12.86 20.11 -26.01
CA SER A 523 13.67 21.31 -25.79
C SER A 523 15.00 21.26 -26.58
N PRO A 524 15.52 22.39 -27.08
CA PRO A 524 16.90 22.48 -27.58
C PRO A 524 17.96 22.32 -26.47
N GLU A 525 17.57 22.52 -25.22
CA GLU A 525 18.44 22.41 -24.04
C GLU A 525 17.94 21.30 -23.10
N SER A 526 18.56 21.18 -21.92
CA SER A 526 18.11 20.25 -20.86
C SER A 526 16.97 20.80 -19.98
N THR A 527 16.48 22.01 -20.26
CA THR A 527 15.38 22.68 -19.55
C THR A 527 14.45 23.40 -20.54
N GLY A 528 13.30 23.93 -20.12
CA GLY A 528 12.40 24.67 -21.02
C GLY A 528 11.59 23.79 -21.98
N PHE A 529 11.24 22.59 -21.54
CA PHE A 529 10.48 21.61 -22.31
C PHE A 529 9.06 22.08 -22.65
N VAL A 530 8.67 21.93 -23.93
CA VAL A 530 7.33 22.25 -24.44
C VAL A 530 6.67 21.01 -25.06
N VAL A 531 5.35 20.83 -24.89
CA VAL A 531 4.63 19.70 -25.47
C VAL A 531 4.60 19.83 -27.00
N LYS A 532 5.02 18.77 -27.69
CA LYS A 532 5.02 18.67 -29.16
C LYS A 532 4.15 17.54 -29.70
N ALA A 533 3.76 16.57 -28.89
CA ALA A 533 2.75 15.59 -29.26
C ALA A 533 2.06 15.00 -28.03
N LEU A 534 0.87 14.44 -28.25
CA LEU A 534 0.12 13.71 -27.25
C LEU A 534 -0.36 12.37 -27.84
N ALA A 535 0.10 11.26 -27.26
CA ALA A 535 -0.48 9.96 -27.54
C ALA A 535 -1.68 9.76 -26.62
N THR A 536 -2.90 9.83 -27.17
CA THR A 536 -4.17 9.76 -26.43
C THR A 536 -4.72 8.35 -26.28
N ALA A 537 -4.14 7.38 -27.00
CA ALA A 537 -4.46 5.96 -26.89
C ALA A 537 -3.16 5.14 -26.84
N PRO A 538 -3.16 3.97 -26.17
CA PRO A 538 -2.00 3.08 -26.17
C PRO A 538 -1.78 2.49 -27.56
N ALA A 539 -0.59 2.69 -28.12
CA ALA A 539 -0.20 2.06 -29.37
C ALA A 539 0.09 0.57 -29.20
N THR A 540 -0.14 -0.21 -30.25
CA THR A 540 0.28 -1.61 -30.32
C THR A 540 1.76 -1.65 -30.71
N LEU A 541 2.61 -1.85 -29.71
CA LEU A 541 4.08 -1.92 -29.82
C LEU A 541 4.56 -3.35 -29.59
N GLY A 542 5.73 -3.68 -30.13
CA GLY A 542 6.40 -4.94 -29.87
C GLY A 542 7.81 -4.98 -30.42
N VAL A 543 8.38 -6.19 -30.44
CA VAL A 543 9.69 -6.46 -31.04
C VAL A 543 9.67 -7.72 -31.90
N SER A 544 10.53 -7.77 -32.91
CA SER A 544 10.77 -9.00 -33.67
C SER A 544 11.43 -10.07 -32.78
N GLU A 545 11.06 -11.34 -32.94
CA GLU A 545 11.70 -12.46 -32.23
C GLU A 545 12.67 -13.26 -33.11
N GLN A 546 12.71 -12.95 -34.40
CA GLN A 546 13.58 -13.61 -35.37
C GLN A 546 14.11 -12.62 -36.40
N GLU A 547 15.14 -13.04 -37.14
CA GLU A 547 15.65 -12.31 -38.30
C GLU A 547 14.57 -12.19 -39.38
N PHE A 548 14.41 -10.99 -39.93
CA PHE A 548 13.45 -10.69 -40.98
C PHE A 548 14.18 -10.18 -42.22
N PHE A 549 14.12 -10.95 -43.31
CA PHE A 549 14.92 -10.69 -44.50
C PHE A 549 14.20 -9.79 -45.51
N PHE A 550 14.98 -9.28 -46.46
CA PHE A 550 14.49 -8.50 -47.59
C PHE A 550 13.45 -9.30 -48.39
N GLY A 551 12.36 -8.64 -48.79
CA GLY A 551 11.26 -9.23 -49.55
C GLY A 551 11.06 -8.56 -50.92
N PRO A 552 10.24 -9.15 -51.80
CA PRO A 552 9.89 -8.50 -53.04
C PRO A 552 9.06 -7.23 -52.81
N ALA A 553 9.38 -6.15 -53.53
CA ALA A 553 8.52 -4.97 -53.62
C ALA A 553 7.43 -5.15 -54.70
N SER A 554 6.32 -4.42 -54.56
CA SER A 554 5.21 -4.34 -55.54
C SER A 554 4.50 -5.66 -55.87
N ARG A 555 4.66 -6.70 -55.03
CA ARG A 555 3.93 -7.96 -55.09
C ARG A 555 3.86 -8.60 -53.71
N PHE A 556 2.97 -9.57 -53.53
CA PHE A 556 2.88 -10.33 -52.28
C PHE A 556 4.16 -11.12 -51.99
N ASP A 557 4.70 -10.92 -50.80
CA ASP A 557 5.72 -11.75 -50.18
C ASP A 557 5.05 -12.87 -49.39
N ARG A 558 5.08 -14.07 -49.96
CA ARG A 558 4.55 -15.29 -49.33
C ARG A 558 5.65 -16.18 -48.74
N ALA A 559 6.91 -15.74 -48.81
CA ALA A 559 8.05 -16.54 -48.39
C ALA A 559 8.55 -16.13 -47.00
N ASN A 560 8.57 -14.83 -46.71
CA ASN A 560 9.00 -14.34 -45.41
C ASN A 560 7.86 -14.38 -44.38
N ILE A 561 8.23 -14.64 -43.13
CA ILE A 561 7.36 -14.55 -41.95
C ILE A 561 8.00 -13.57 -40.98
N CYS A 562 7.23 -12.58 -40.54
CA CYS A 562 7.66 -11.68 -39.46
C CYS A 562 7.06 -12.17 -38.15
N ARG A 563 7.90 -12.72 -37.26
CA ARG A 563 7.46 -13.12 -35.91
C ARG A 563 7.70 -11.98 -34.94
N VAL A 564 6.64 -11.51 -34.30
CA VAL A 564 6.65 -10.36 -33.39
C VAL A 564 6.01 -10.71 -32.06
N ARG A 565 6.63 -10.26 -30.96
CA ARG A 565 6.03 -10.29 -29.63
C ARG A 565 5.58 -8.89 -29.26
N LEU A 566 4.30 -8.74 -28.95
CA LEU A 566 3.69 -7.49 -28.56
C LEU A 566 3.86 -7.23 -27.08
N ASP A 567 4.05 -5.95 -26.73
CA ASP A 567 4.00 -5.47 -25.36
C ASP A 567 2.55 -5.14 -24.94
N ASN A 568 1.67 -4.90 -25.93
CA ASN A 568 0.24 -4.63 -25.77
C ASN A 568 -0.52 -4.85 -27.08
N GLY A 569 -1.83 -5.07 -26.99
CA GLY A 569 -2.73 -5.15 -28.13
C GLY A 569 -2.82 -6.54 -28.74
N GLU A 570 -3.63 -6.65 -29.79
CA GLU A 570 -3.85 -7.89 -30.54
C GLU A 570 -3.76 -7.59 -32.04
N LEU A 571 -3.29 -8.56 -32.83
CA LEU A 571 -3.26 -8.49 -34.29
C LEU A 571 -4.28 -9.47 -34.87
N GLN A 572 -4.91 -9.07 -35.98
CA GLN A 572 -5.95 -9.86 -36.64
C GLN A 572 -5.69 -9.96 -38.14
N SER A 573 -6.05 -11.10 -38.72
CA SER A 573 -6.02 -11.30 -40.17
C SER A 573 -7.10 -10.48 -40.87
N VAL A 574 -6.81 -10.00 -42.07
CA VAL A 574 -7.74 -9.22 -42.90
C VAL A 574 -7.95 -9.89 -44.26
N THR A 575 -8.99 -9.47 -44.97
CA THR A 575 -9.19 -9.90 -46.37
C THR A 575 -8.17 -9.21 -47.27
N GLU A 576 -7.86 -9.83 -48.42
CA GLU A 576 -6.97 -9.23 -49.43
C GLU A 576 -7.45 -7.82 -49.86
N LEU A 577 -8.76 -7.63 -50.02
CA LEU A 577 -9.32 -6.33 -50.38
C LEU A 577 -9.09 -5.28 -49.28
N ALA A 578 -9.27 -5.65 -48.01
CA ALA A 578 -9.02 -4.73 -46.91
C ALA A 578 -7.52 -4.38 -46.81
N LEU A 579 -6.64 -5.35 -47.03
CA LEU A 579 -5.19 -5.15 -47.10
C LEU A 579 -4.82 -4.13 -48.18
N LEU A 580 -5.32 -4.34 -49.41
CA LEU A 580 -5.10 -3.41 -50.52
C LEU A 580 -5.73 -2.02 -50.29
N GLY A 581 -6.72 -1.93 -49.40
CA GLY A 581 -7.28 -0.67 -48.90
C GLY A 581 -6.49 -0.01 -47.76
N GLY A 582 -5.30 -0.52 -47.41
CA GLY A 582 -4.43 0.07 -46.38
C GLY A 582 -4.55 -0.56 -44.98
N ALA A 583 -5.34 -1.62 -44.79
CA ALA A 583 -5.43 -2.30 -43.50
C ALA A 583 -4.11 -2.97 -43.11
N ASN A 584 -3.95 -3.26 -41.80
CA ASN A 584 -2.79 -3.95 -41.23
C ASN A 584 -1.43 -3.33 -41.60
N THR A 585 -1.37 -2.00 -41.67
CA THR A 585 -0.12 -1.27 -41.90
C THR A 585 0.72 -1.22 -40.62
N VAL A 586 1.97 -1.61 -40.73
CA VAL A 586 2.93 -1.73 -39.63
C VAL A 586 4.28 -1.16 -40.02
N ALA A 587 5.08 -0.77 -39.03
CA ALA A 587 6.46 -0.35 -39.22
C ALA A 587 7.42 -1.24 -38.43
N ILE A 588 8.57 -1.58 -39.02
CA ILE A 588 9.67 -2.26 -38.34
C ILE A 588 10.99 -1.50 -38.55
N GLU A 589 11.73 -1.31 -37.47
CA GLU A 589 12.99 -0.54 -37.49
C GLU A 589 14.18 -1.43 -37.88
N ASN A 590 15.00 -0.96 -38.81
CA ASN A 590 16.25 -1.63 -39.15
C ASN A 590 17.43 -1.17 -38.27
N THR A 591 18.61 -1.75 -38.46
CA THR A 591 19.81 -1.43 -37.66
C THR A 591 20.37 -0.01 -37.89
N ALA A 592 19.98 0.65 -38.99
CA ALA A 592 20.35 2.04 -39.26
C ALA A 592 19.37 3.04 -38.62
N GLY A 593 18.27 2.58 -38.02
CA GLY A 593 17.22 3.42 -37.45
C GLY A 593 16.15 3.85 -38.45
N ASP A 594 16.21 3.37 -39.70
CA ASP A 594 15.15 3.61 -40.69
C ASP A 594 14.01 2.61 -40.48
N TRP A 595 12.79 3.05 -40.80
CA TRP A 595 11.58 2.24 -40.67
C TRP A 595 11.12 1.70 -42.02
N GLU A 596 11.02 0.37 -42.13
CA GLU A 596 10.27 -0.25 -43.21
C GLU A 596 8.78 -0.24 -42.85
N VAL A 597 7.95 0.32 -43.74
CA VAL A 597 6.49 0.19 -43.65
C VAL A 597 6.06 -0.99 -44.50
N PHE A 598 5.29 -1.91 -43.93
CA PHE A 598 4.74 -3.05 -44.64
C PHE A 598 3.33 -3.37 -44.15
N GLN A 599 2.64 -4.26 -44.85
CA GLN A 599 1.33 -4.76 -44.45
C GLN A 599 1.32 -6.29 -44.38
N PHE A 600 0.41 -6.86 -43.59
CA PHE A 600 0.25 -8.32 -43.48
C PHE A 600 -1.22 -8.74 -43.61
N GLN A 601 -1.47 -9.81 -44.36
CA GLN A 601 -2.83 -10.35 -44.48
C GLN A 601 -3.18 -11.30 -43.34
N GLU A 602 -2.24 -12.15 -42.95
CA GLU A 602 -2.45 -13.22 -41.97
C GLU A 602 -1.67 -12.92 -40.69
N ALA A 603 -2.35 -13.01 -39.54
CA ALA A 603 -1.74 -12.99 -38.21
C ALA A 603 -2.14 -14.25 -37.43
N THR A 604 -1.15 -15.08 -37.12
CA THR A 604 -1.35 -16.32 -36.36
C THR A 604 -0.73 -16.17 -34.98
N LEU A 605 -1.53 -16.28 -33.91
CA LEU A 605 -1.03 -16.30 -32.54
C LEU A 605 -0.34 -17.64 -32.25
N VAL A 606 0.97 -17.62 -32.02
CA VAL A 606 1.81 -18.83 -31.82
C VAL A 606 2.25 -19.04 -30.38
N ALA A 607 2.22 -17.98 -29.55
CA ALA A 607 2.49 -18.01 -28.11
C ALA A 607 1.81 -16.78 -27.45
N PRO A 608 1.75 -16.66 -26.10
CA PRO A 608 1.15 -15.48 -25.45
C PRO A 608 1.76 -14.17 -25.98
N SER A 609 0.91 -13.31 -26.54
CA SER A 609 1.28 -12.02 -27.17
C SER A 609 2.26 -12.13 -28.36
N THR A 610 2.51 -13.32 -28.91
CA THR A 610 3.45 -13.53 -30.02
C THR A 610 2.72 -13.99 -31.28
N TYR A 611 2.91 -13.26 -32.38
CA TYR A 611 2.25 -13.49 -33.65
C TYR A 611 3.25 -13.76 -34.77
N GLU A 612 2.88 -14.67 -35.67
CA GLU A 612 3.50 -14.81 -36.99
C GLU A 612 2.67 -14.08 -38.03
N LEU A 613 3.32 -13.14 -38.73
CA LEU A 613 2.73 -12.34 -39.79
C LEU A 613 3.20 -12.86 -41.14
N SER A 614 2.26 -13.20 -42.02
CA SER A 614 2.52 -13.78 -43.35
C SER A 614 1.65 -13.13 -44.43
N VAL A 615 2.01 -13.41 -45.69
CA VAL A 615 1.39 -12.80 -46.88
C VAL A 615 1.50 -11.28 -46.81
N LEU A 616 2.73 -10.80 -47.03
CA LEU A 616 3.14 -9.44 -46.74
C LEU A 616 3.16 -8.57 -48.00
N LEU A 617 2.88 -7.27 -47.85
CA LEU A 617 3.18 -6.23 -48.83
C LEU A 617 4.32 -5.38 -48.28
N ARG A 618 5.52 -5.57 -48.83
CA ARG A 618 6.78 -5.01 -48.30
C ARG A 618 7.08 -3.62 -48.86
N GLY A 619 7.88 -2.83 -48.15
CA GLY A 619 8.43 -1.55 -48.61
C GLY A 619 7.37 -0.52 -49.07
N GLN A 620 6.22 -0.47 -48.40
CA GLN A 620 5.13 0.45 -48.73
C GLN A 620 5.57 1.91 -48.61
N ALA A 621 4.89 2.80 -49.35
CA ALA A 621 5.15 4.24 -49.34
C ALA A 621 6.62 4.63 -49.58
N GLY A 622 7.35 3.88 -50.42
CA GLY A 622 8.73 4.21 -50.79
C GLY A 622 9.79 3.78 -49.79
N THR A 623 9.46 2.87 -48.86
CA THR A 623 10.39 2.35 -47.84
C THR A 623 11.17 1.12 -48.28
N GLU A 624 11.24 0.82 -49.58
CA GLU A 624 11.91 -0.40 -50.09
C GLU A 624 13.39 -0.44 -49.73
N LYS A 625 14.03 0.72 -49.53
CA LYS A 625 15.44 0.82 -49.11
C LYS A 625 15.66 0.69 -47.61
N ALA A 626 14.59 0.77 -46.80
CA ALA A 626 14.65 0.51 -45.37
C ALA A 626 14.58 -0.99 -45.03
N MET A 627 14.18 -1.84 -46.00
CA MET A 627 14.22 -3.31 -45.86
C MET A 627 15.64 -3.79 -45.54
N GLY A 628 15.84 -4.32 -44.33
CA GLY A 628 17.09 -4.97 -43.92
C GLY A 628 17.24 -6.39 -44.48
N SER A 629 18.48 -6.86 -44.58
CA SER A 629 18.78 -8.25 -44.96
C SER A 629 19.93 -8.81 -44.11
N PRO A 630 19.65 -9.29 -42.89
CA PRO A 630 18.35 -9.25 -42.18
C PRO A 630 18.14 -7.95 -41.38
N VAL A 631 16.88 -7.68 -41.02
CA VAL A 631 16.52 -6.98 -39.78
C VAL A 631 16.67 -7.98 -38.64
N PRO A 632 17.53 -7.74 -37.63
CA PRO A 632 17.78 -8.71 -36.57
C PRO A 632 16.57 -8.88 -35.63
N ALA A 633 16.59 -9.97 -34.84
CA ALA A 633 15.68 -10.12 -33.72
C ALA A 633 15.87 -8.97 -32.70
N GLY A 634 14.78 -8.55 -32.05
CA GLY A 634 14.75 -7.40 -31.13
C GLY A 634 14.46 -6.06 -31.81
N ALA A 635 14.22 -6.04 -33.12
CA ALA A 635 13.84 -4.83 -33.85
C ALA A 635 12.47 -4.33 -33.41
N ARG A 636 12.33 -3.01 -33.22
CA ARG A 636 11.06 -2.40 -32.79
C ARG A 636 9.99 -2.55 -33.87
N PHE A 637 8.79 -2.90 -33.44
CA PHE A 637 7.61 -3.08 -34.27
C PHE A 637 6.48 -2.19 -33.76
N VAL A 638 5.78 -1.52 -34.68
CA VAL A 638 4.67 -0.63 -34.37
C VAL A 638 3.52 -0.88 -35.34
N PHE A 639 2.31 -1.07 -34.82
CA PHE A 639 1.10 -1.05 -35.62
C PHE A 639 0.66 0.39 -35.89
N LEU A 640 0.46 0.75 -37.15
CA LEU A 640 0.17 2.12 -37.55
C LEU A 640 -1.34 2.33 -37.66
N ASP A 641 -1.95 2.78 -36.56
CA ASP A 641 -3.36 3.15 -36.46
C ASP A 641 -3.54 4.56 -35.85
N SER A 642 -4.75 4.87 -35.37
CA SER A 642 -5.06 6.15 -34.75
C SER A 642 -4.40 6.40 -33.39
N ALA A 643 -3.70 5.41 -32.80
CA ALA A 643 -2.93 5.59 -31.57
C ALA A 643 -1.55 6.23 -31.81
N VAL A 644 -1.09 6.31 -33.06
CA VAL A 644 0.14 7.01 -33.45
C VAL A 644 -0.17 8.48 -33.71
N ALA A 645 0.65 9.39 -33.19
CA ALA A 645 0.48 10.84 -33.32
C ALA A 645 1.63 11.48 -34.10
N GLN A 646 1.35 12.49 -34.93
CA GLN A 646 2.39 13.33 -35.53
C GLN A 646 2.92 14.35 -34.53
N VAL A 647 4.23 14.66 -34.61
CA VAL A 647 4.84 15.72 -33.81
C VAL A 647 4.61 17.09 -34.42
N ASP A 648 4.31 18.08 -33.57
CA ASP A 648 4.28 19.49 -33.95
C ASP A 648 5.71 20.00 -34.19
N MET A 649 6.11 20.01 -35.46
CA MET A 649 7.39 20.53 -35.91
C MET A 649 7.22 21.43 -37.14
N THR A 650 8.18 22.31 -37.37
CA THR A 650 8.26 23.14 -38.59
C THR A 650 9.29 22.56 -39.57
N VAL A 651 9.28 23.04 -40.82
CA VAL A 651 10.24 22.59 -41.85
C VAL A 651 11.68 22.97 -41.48
N ASP A 652 11.88 24.12 -40.83
CA ASP A 652 13.20 24.60 -40.39
C ASP A 652 13.82 23.77 -39.25
N GLU A 653 13.03 22.87 -38.65
CA GLU A 653 13.46 22.00 -37.55
C GLU A 653 13.91 20.61 -38.02
N ILE A 654 13.86 20.34 -39.33
CA ILE A 654 14.36 19.09 -39.92
C ILE A 654 15.86 18.94 -39.64
N ALA A 655 16.26 17.71 -39.31
CA ALA A 655 17.63 17.30 -39.01
C ALA A 655 18.29 18.04 -37.81
N LEU A 656 17.50 18.76 -37.00
CA LEU A 656 17.97 19.31 -35.73
C LEU A 656 17.77 18.30 -34.60
N ASP A 657 18.83 18.07 -33.83
CA ASP A 657 18.77 17.27 -32.61
C ASP A 657 18.06 18.05 -31.50
N PHE A 658 17.01 17.45 -30.94
CA PHE A 658 16.32 17.98 -29.76
C PHE A 658 16.29 16.96 -28.63
N ASN A 659 16.32 17.46 -27.39
CA ASN A 659 16.05 16.67 -26.20
C ASN A 659 14.55 16.45 -26.08
N TRP A 660 14.13 15.20 -26.04
CA TRP A 660 12.75 14.80 -25.82
C TRP A 660 12.58 14.23 -24.42
N LYS A 661 11.47 14.59 -23.78
CA LYS A 661 11.00 13.96 -22.54
C LYS A 661 9.59 13.43 -22.75
N TYR A 662 9.30 12.23 -22.31
CA TYR A 662 7.94 11.68 -22.46
C TYR A 662 7.50 10.86 -21.25
N GLY A 663 6.21 10.96 -20.92
CA GLY A 663 5.64 10.36 -19.73
C GLY A 663 4.15 10.71 -19.53
N PRO A 664 3.54 10.22 -18.44
CA PRO A 664 2.11 10.39 -18.18
C PRO A 664 1.77 11.86 -17.94
N ILE A 665 0.77 12.38 -18.67
CA ILE A 665 0.39 13.80 -18.57
C ILE A 665 -0.14 14.21 -17.17
N SER A 666 -0.59 13.24 -16.38
CA SER A 666 -1.10 13.42 -15.03
C SER A 666 -0.01 13.58 -13.96
N ARG A 667 1.27 13.54 -14.34
CA ARG A 667 2.41 13.68 -13.43
C ARG A 667 3.33 14.83 -13.86
N ASP A 668 4.10 15.31 -12.89
CA ASP A 668 5.15 16.30 -13.13
C ASP A 668 6.25 15.73 -14.04
N ILE A 669 6.84 16.58 -14.91
CA ILE A 669 7.88 16.20 -15.88
C ILE A 669 9.17 15.68 -15.21
N GLY A 670 9.40 15.99 -13.93
CA GLY A 670 10.50 15.47 -13.12
C GLY A 670 10.22 14.11 -12.46
N HIS A 671 9.02 13.53 -12.63
CA HIS A 671 8.64 12.26 -12.03
C HIS A 671 9.38 11.07 -12.68
N ALA A 672 9.71 10.04 -11.90
CA ALA A 672 10.50 8.87 -12.35
C ALA A 672 9.86 8.03 -13.48
N SER A 673 8.59 8.29 -13.82
CA SER A 673 7.89 7.66 -14.94
C SER A 673 8.24 8.29 -16.31
N PHE A 674 8.92 9.43 -16.32
CA PHE A 674 9.39 10.10 -17.55
C PHE A 674 10.70 9.49 -18.04
N GLN A 675 10.88 9.47 -19.36
CA GLN A 675 12.12 9.08 -20.03
C GLN A 675 12.65 10.22 -20.90
N ASP A 676 13.98 10.22 -21.10
CA ASP A 676 14.72 11.19 -21.92
C ASP A 676 15.23 10.54 -23.22
N GLN A 677 15.18 11.26 -24.33
CA GLN A 677 15.75 10.80 -25.59
C GLN A 677 16.23 11.96 -26.49
N LEU A 678 17.45 11.87 -27.03
CA LEU A 678 17.92 12.80 -28.06
C LEU A 678 17.47 12.28 -29.43
N ARG A 679 16.68 13.07 -30.17
CA ARG A 679 16.18 12.70 -31.51
C ARG A 679 16.00 13.90 -32.45
N SER A 680 16.30 13.64 -33.72
CA SER A 680 15.97 14.48 -34.88
C SER A 680 15.04 13.73 -35.84
N PHE A 681 14.23 14.47 -36.61
CA PHE A 681 13.46 13.94 -37.75
C PHE A 681 14.02 14.50 -39.05
N SER A 682 14.16 13.65 -40.06
CA SER A 682 14.65 13.98 -41.40
C SER A 682 13.53 14.48 -42.33
N GLY A 683 12.26 14.38 -41.93
CA GLY A 683 11.12 14.83 -42.72
C GLY A 683 10.86 13.97 -43.94
N LEU A 684 10.84 12.63 -43.76
CA LEU A 684 10.78 11.67 -44.88
C LEU A 684 9.55 11.81 -45.77
N GLY A 685 8.43 12.35 -45.28
CA GLY A 685 7.25 12.62 -46.10
C GLY A 685 7.47 13.68 -47.20
N LEU A 686 8.52 14.50 -47.11
CA LEU A 686 8.93 15.41 -48.19
C LEU A 686 9.79 14.73 -49.26
N ARG A 687 10.43 13.59 -48.95
CA ARG A 687 11.41 12.93 -49.82
C ARG A 687 10.73 12.33 -51.07
N PRO A 688 11.12 12.73 -52.29
CA PRO A 688 10.63 12.07 -53.51
C PRO A 688 10.93 10.56 -53.52
N PHE A 689 10.01 9.76 -54.05
CA PHE A 689 10.24 8.34 -54.25
C PHE A 689 11.31 8.07 -55.30
N SER A 690 11.93 6.89 -55.23
CA SER A 690 12.93 6.50 -56.21
C SER A 690 12.29 6.26 -57.59
N PRO A 691 12.85 6.80 -58.68
CA PRO A 691 12.39 6.47 -60.03
C PRO A 691 12.46 4.96 -60.30
N VAL A 692 11.69 4.47 -61.27
CA VAL A 692 11.63 3.03 -61.61
C VAL A 692 11.84 2.80 -63.10
N HIS A 693 11.99 1.54 -63.51
CA HIS A 693 12.17 1.14 -64.91
C HIS A 693 13.29 1.91 -65.63
N VAL A 694 14.44 2.06 -64.97
CA VAL A 694 15.63 2.63 -65.59
C VAL A 694 16.03 1.78 -66.80
N GLN A 695 16.16 2.40 -67.96
CA GLN A 695 16.55 1.79 -69.22
C GLN A 695 17.68 2.61 -69.85
N ALA A 696 18.47 1.96 -70.69
CA ALA A 696 19.45 2.62 -71.54
C ALA A 696 19.27 2.16 -72.98
N ALA A 697 19.43 3.09 -73.92
CA ALA A 697 19.41 2.82 -75.35
C ALA A 697 20.53 3.60 -76.06
N PRO A 698 21.25 2.98 -77.01
CA PRO A 698 22.23 3.69 -77.82
C PRO A 698 21.55 4.68 -78.76
N ALA A 699 22.12 5.88 -78.89
CA ALA A 699 21.70 6.92 -79.82
C ALA A 699 22.93 7.43 -80.60
N GLY A 700 23.33 6.68 -81.63
CA GLY A 700 24.66 6.87 -82.23
C GLY A 700 25.73 6.35 -81.28
N ASN A 701 26.69 7.20 -80.91
CA ASN A 701 27.72 6.89 -79.90
C ASN A 701 27.35 7.39 -78.48
N ASP A 702 26.22 8.08 -78.34
CA ASP A 702 25.70 8.54 -77.06
C ASP A 702 24.82 7.46 -76.41
N VAL A 703 24.66 7.53 -75.09
CA VAL A 703 23.76 6.65 -74.33
C VAL A 703 22.61 7.47 -73.79
N VAL A 704 21.39 7.15 -74.22
CA VAL A 704 20.17 7.75 -73.65
C VAL A 704 19.71 6.87 -72.49
N ILE A 705 19.70 7.45 -71.30
CA ILE A 705 19.22 6.80 -70.08
C ILE A 705 17.84 7.37 -69.79
N SER A 706 16.83 6.53 -69.58
CA SER A 706 15.45 6.94 -69.28
C SER A 706 14.88 6.16 -68.09
N TRP A 707 13.83 6.70 -67.46
CA TRP A 707 13.16 6.08 -66.33
C TRP A 707 11.69 6.52 -66.26
N ILE A 708 10.93 5.92 -65.35
CA ILE A 708 9.54 6.29 -65.04
C ILE A 708 9.50 6.95 -63.66
N ARG A 709 8.85 8.11 -63.58
CA ARG A 709 8.65 8.89 -62.35
C ARG A 709 7.67 8.17 -61.42
N ARG A 710 7.90 8.27 -60.11
CA ARG A 710 6.92 7.91 -59.07
C ARG A 710 6.47 9.18 -58.36
N THR A 711 5.24 9.19 -57.87
CA THR A 711 4.75 10.25 -57.00
C THR A 711 4.39 9.71 -55.63
N ARG A 712 4.57 10.54 -54.61
CA ARG A 712 4.20 10.25 -53.22
C ARG A 712 2.82 10.80 -52.84
N LEU A 713 2.22 11.66 -53.67
CA LEU A 713 0.95 12.33 -53.39
C LEU A 713 -0.02 12.11 -54.55
N GLY A 714 -1.14 11.43 -54.28
CA GLY A 714 -2.19 11.19 -55.28
C GLY A 714 -1.81 10.22 -56.40
N GLY A 715 -0.87 9.30 -56.15
CA GLY A 715 -0.37 8.35 -57.15
C GLY A 715 -1.24 7.12 -57.40
N ASP A 716 -2.25 6.87 -56.58
CA ASP A 716 -3.03 5.62 -56.61
C ASP A 716 -4.25 5.66 -57.56
N SER A 717 -4.61 6.84 -58.09
CA SER A 717 -5.75 6.97 -59.00
C SER A 717 -5.41 6.47 -60.41
N TRP A 718 -6.26 5.59 -60.95
CA TRP A 718 -6.16 5.07 -62.32
C TRP A 718 -6.98 5.88 -63.34
N ASP A 719 -7.71 6.89 -62.90
CA ASP A 719 -8.60 7.69 -63.76
C ASP A 719 -7.85 8.77 -64.56
N THR A 720 -6.64 9.13 -64.12
CA THR A 720 -5.79 10.13 -64.77
C THR A 720 -4.75 9.48 -65.68
N SER A 721 -4.39 10.13 -66.79
CA SER A 721 -3.39 9.60 -67.73
C SER A 721 -1.96 9.61 -67.18
N GLU A 722 -1.70 10.46 -66.19
CA GLU A 722 -0.39 10.62 -65.57
C GLU A 722 -0.56 11.10 -64.12
N VAL A 723 0.25 10.55 -63.22
CA VAL A 723 0.17 10.87 -61.79
C VAL A 723 0.64 12.31 -61.49
N PRO A 724 0.16 12.96 -60.41
CA PRO A 724 0.63 14.30 -60.04
C PRO A 724 2.14 14.35 -59.78
N LEU A 725 2.81 15.45 -60.17
CA LEU A 725 4.25 15.62 -59.95
C LEU A 725 4.63 15.68 -58.46
N ALA A 726 3.77 16.30 -57.64
CA ALA A 726 3.95 16.54 -56.21
C ALA A 726 5.18 17.40 -55.81
N GLU A 727 5.87 18.00 -56.77
CA GLU A 727 7.01 18.92 -56.62
C GLU A 727 6.81 20.18 -57.48
N ASP A 728 7.50 21.28 -57.17
CA ASP A 728 7.37 22.56 -57.89
C ASP A 728 7.80 22.48 -59.37
N SER A 729 8.78 21.62 -59.67
CA SER A 729 9.25 21.38 -61.03
C SER A 729 9.86 19.98 -61.14
N GLU A 730 9.72 19.36 -62.31
CA GLU A 730 10.26 18.04 -62.57
C GLU A 730 11.76 18.13 -62.85
N ARG A 731 12.58 17.62 -61.93
CA ARG A 731 14.04 17.67 -62.00
C ARG A 731 14.67 16.39 -61.49
N TYR A 732 15.77 16.01 -62.11
CA TYR A 732 16.51 14.79 -61.80
C TYR A 732 18.02 15.03 -61.79
N GLU A 733 18.72 14.18 -61.03
CA GLU A 733 20.16 14.00 -61.11
C GLU A 733 20.48 12.51 -61.32
N VAL A 734 21.41 12.24 -62.22
CA VAL A 734 21.93 10.89 -62.49
C VAL A 734 23.42 10.87 -62.17
N ASP A 735 23.80 10.12 -61.13
CA ASP A 735 25.20 9.86 -60.82
C ASP A 735 25.69 8.65 -61.64
N ILE A 736 26.78 8.80 -62.37
CA ILE A 736 27.54 7.72 -63.03
C ILE A 736 28.64 7.27 -62.06
N LEU A 737 28.70 5.97 -61.77
CA LEU A 737 29.50 5.41 -60.68
C LEU A 737 30.62 4.49 -61.18
N ASP A 738 31.76 4.56 -60.48
CA ASP A 738 32.85 3.58 -60.49
C ASP A 738 32.97 2.97 -59.09
N GLY A 739 32.37 1.79 -58.90
CA GLY A 739 32.12 1.26 -57.57
C GLY A 739 31.25 2.22 -56.74
N ALA A 740 31.80 2.76 -55.66
CA ALA A 740 31.14 3.75 -54.81
C ALA A 740 31.46 5.21 -55.18
N LEU A 741 32.41 5.45 -56.11
CA LEU A 741 32.83 6.79 -56.49
C LEU A 741 31.92 7.36 -57.59
N VAL A 742 31.41 8.57 -57.38
CA VAL A 742 30.69 9.33 -58.42
C VAL A 742 31.71 9.92 -59.38
N LYS A 743 31.72 9.44 -60.63
CA LYS A 743 32.52 10.00 -61.73
C LYS A 743 31.91 11.28 -62.27
N ARG A 744 30.58 11.29 -62.38
CA ARG A 744 29.81 12.40 -62.97
C ARG A 744 28.40 12.43 -62.42
N THR A 745 27.85 13.63 -62.28
CA THR A 745 26.43 13.86 -62.05
C THR A 745 25.86 14.62 -63.24
N ILE A 746 24.80 14.10 -63.85
CA ILE A 746 24.12 14.74 -64.99
C ILE A 746 22.72 15.16 -64.55
N ALA A 747 22.42 16.45 -64.67
CA ALA A 747 21.10 17.00 -64.34
C ALA A 747 20.15 16.91 -65.54
N SER A 748 18.86 16.67 -65.28
CA SER A 748 17.81 16.67 -66.29
C SER A 748 16.52 17.31 -65.79
N GLY A 749 15.80 17.99 -66.70
CA GLY A 749 14.43 18.49 -66.48
C GLY A 749 13.33 17.58 -67.06
N ALA A 750 13.70 16.37 -67.48
CA ALA A 750 12.80 15.36 -68.05
C ALA A 750 13.22 13.97 -67.52
N PRO A 751 12.37 12.92 -67.63
CA PRO A 751 12.69 11.58 -67.15
C PRO A 751 13.65 10.81 -68.08
N SER A 752 14.62 11.53 -68.65
CA SER A 752 15.70 11.01 -69.46
C SER A 752 16.92 11.92 -69.43
N VAL A 753 18.10 11.37 -69.69
CA VAL A 753 19.35 12.11 -69.85
C VAL A 753 20.22 11.47 -70.92
N THR A 754 21.03 12.27 -71.61
CA THR A 754 22.00 11.78 -72.59
C THR A 754 23.39 11.82 -71.98
N TYR A 755 24.06 10.67 -71.93
CA TYR A 755 25.47 10.56 -71.60
C TYR A 755 26.29 10.55 -72.89
N SER A 756 26.85 11.71 -73.23
CA SER A 756 27.51 11.91 -74.52
C SER A 756 28.77 11.05 -74.67
N GLU A 757 29.13 10.67 -75.89
CA GLU A 757 30.39 9.97 -76.18
C GLU A 757 31.60 10.72 -75.59
N SER A 758 31.59 12.05 -75.66
CA SER A 758 32.67 12.88 -75.12
C SER A 758 32.79 12.77 -73.60
N ASP A 759 31.66 12.69 -72.89
CA ASP A 759 31.65 12.51 -71.43
C ASP A 759 32.04 11.09 -71.03
N GLN A 760 31.61 10.08 -71.81
CA GLN A 760 32.04 8.69 -71.64
C GLN A 760 33.57 8.57 -71.74
N ILE A 761 34.17 9.17 -72.78
CA ILE A 761 35.62 9.16 -72.97
C ILE A 761 36.33 9.97 -71.87
N ALA A 762 35.77 11.09 -71.41
CA ALA A 762 36.36 11.87 -70.34
C ALA A 762 36.40 11.11 -69.00
N ASP A 763 35.35 10.35 -68.69
CA ASP A 763 35.22 9.66 -67.41
C ASP A 763 35.98 8.31 -67.38
N TRP A 764 36.08 7.64 -68.53
CA TRP A 764 36.57 6.25 -68.65
C TRP A 764 37.74 6.04 -69.64
N GLY A 765 38.09 7.04 -70.45
CA GLY A 765 39.09 6.93 -71.53
C GLY A 765 38.57 6.27 -72.81
N SER A 766 37.46 5.55 -72.74
CA SER A 766 36.72 4.96 -73.87
C SER A 766 35.27 4.70 -73.48
N SER A 767 34.37 4.54 -74.45
CA SER A 767 33.00 4.06 -74.18
C SER A 767 33.02 2.68 -73.51
N GLN A 768 32.13 2.47 -72.55
CA GLN A 768 31.95 1.20 -71.84
C GLN A 768 30.66 0.51 -72.29
N SER A 769 30.58 -0.81 -72.11
CA SER A 769 29.36 -1.59 -72.37
C SER A 769 28.41 -1.64 -71.17
N THR A 770 28.82 -1.13 -70.01
CA THR A 770 28.04 -1.22 -68.77
C THR A 770 28.38 -0.05 -67.85
N TYR A 771 27.35 0.53 -67.24
CA TYR A 771 27.48 1.64 -66.28
C TYR A 771 26.63 1.35 -65.04
N ASN A 772 27.21 1.59 -63.86
CA ASN A 772 26.44 1.65 -62.61
C ASN A 772 25.97 3.10 -62.42
N ILE A 773 24.69 3.29 -62.15
CA ILE A 773 24.10 4.61 -62.02
C ILE A 773 23.16 4.71 -60.82
N ASN A 774 23.05 5.91 -60.28
CA ASN A 774 22.00 6.29 -59.32
C ASN A 774 21.14 7.40 -59.91
N VAL A 775 19.83 7.19 -59.98
CA VAL A 775 18.87 8.20 -60.43
C VAL A 775 18.11 8.76 -59.22
N TYR A 776 18.01 10.09 -59.14
CA TYR A 776 17.32 10.82 -58.10
C TYR A 776 16.30 11.78 -58.72
N GLN A 777 15.08 11.82 -58.20
CA GLN A 777 14.19 12.96 -58.38
C GLN A 777 14.54 14.01 -57.32
N LEU A 778 14.56 15.28 -57.70
CA LEU A 778 14.86 16.39 -56.79
C LEU A 778 13.58 17.03 -56.26
N SER A 779 13.61 17.41 -54.99
CA SER A 779 12.64 18.31 -54.37
C SER A 779 13.34 19.62 -53.98
N ALA A 780 12.65 20.74 -54.17
CA ALA A 780 13.14 22.02 -53.66
C ALA A 780 13.15 22.07 -52.12
N ALA A 781 12.25 21.32 -51.48
CA ALA A 781 12.10 21.29 -50.02
C ALA A 781 13.01 20.24 -49.32
N TYR A 782 13.33 19.14 -50.01
CA TYR A 782 14.12 18.03 -49.43
C TYR A 782 15.52 17.87 -50.06
N GLY A 783 15.71 18.30 -51.30
CA GLY A 783 16.91 18.00 -52.09
C GLY A 783 16.79 16.67 -52.84
N ARG A 784 17.86 15.85 -52.84
CA ARG A 784 17.86 14.54 -53.53
C ARG A 784 16.86 13.59 -52.86
N GLY A 785 15.94 13.04 -53.66
CA GLY A 785 15.00 12.01 -53.22
C GLY A 785 15.64 10.65 -52.96
N GLN A 786 14.81 9.62 -52.79
CA GLN A 786 15.30 8.27 -52.63
C GLN A 786 16.02 7.80 -53.91
N ARG A 787 17.22 7.24 -53.77
CA ARG A 787 18.03 6.81 -54.92
C ARG A 787 17.48 5.55 -55.58
N ARG A 788 17.46 5.52 -56.91
CA ARG A 788 17.33 4.30 -57.71
C ARG A 788 18.69 3.85 -58.22
N GLU A 789 19.21 2.76 -57.66
CA GLU A 789 20.39 2.06 -58.17
C GLU A 789 20.02 1.22 -59.40
N ALA A 790 20.81 1.33 -60.47
CA ALA A 790 20.69 0.49 -61.64
C ALA A 790 22.06 0.21 -62.26
N GLN A 791 22.24 -0.99 -62.78
CA GLN A 791 23.31 -1.29 -63.72
C GLN A 791 22.67 -1.33 -65.11
N ILE A 792 23.13 -0.44 -66.00
CA ILE A 792 22.64 -0.37 -67.37
C ILE A 792 23.67 -0.99 -68.31
N HIS A 793 23.17 -1.68 -69.33
CA HIS A 793 23.98 -2.25 -70.41
C HIS A 793 23.60 -1.53 -71.70
N VAL A 794 24.62 -1.17 -72.49
CA VAL A 794 24.48 -0.34 -73.70
C VAL A 794 24.60 -1.18 -74.96
#